data_AF-A0AAE1CDM3-F1
#
_entry.id   AF-A0AAE1CDM3-F1
#
_cell.length_a   1.000
_cell.length_b   1.000
_cell.length_c   1.000
_cell.angle_alpha   90.00
_cell.angle_beta   90.00
_cell.angle_gamma   90.00
#
_symmetry.space_group_name_H-M   'P 1'
#
loop_
_entity.id
_entity.type
_entity.pdbx_description
1 polymer ?
#
loop_
_entity_poly.entity_id
_entity_poly.type
_entity_poly.pdbx_seq_one_letter_code
_entity_poly.pdbx_strand_id
1 'polypeptide(L)'
;MRLEFLSVTNTHAPQDGFQWIGINPFRFCCIACIYRCSTRMMPAWFPHLHFVKLVLVATTIFPAPGQAFRWVNNVNFTACYSGIVQHIPQNCSDPSNQICVFNHAGVLTNPDRIFITYQTCQRLCGDGYGLWDPKDILLRISIWMVPAIVLIAHFHFPPLGARNMVCVIAHMLADPIDTLWCLLTRITTRRFLLRKAEDSRLLSAGAVATIWAAYDELNFHDPSTHFLQALKRLQASKGTDHEVGSTAGKVSDGSRLSVQTPGGLPRGYQMFLDDFLILKDGQKPDRSGISRSLETKRTFPERIRHSFSRLRRKPKWSSSGARVVPAYFQQWHRAIAQLDDDERPVLYLFESAAQRLVFNRDESLLTTWISIVGLMSALMGAFVRTWSSRLDNQTAHTIATVTLLLVVVPMVKLSGNLGSFTSSTAAVNIIQQLNLDLEKHFGFDPELFPPLTIPDFPDHEVKPAVQRSPSSYSIVSSNDNDVQLATLTPGLRSDREALMDLEQPQPVRLLTRSELTKADRQLLFWPKVAAYHGMNNSYRPKKSSKLLSRWWSIWLFLVSLVWVLTLCYVPALLISYLTPLKGFACRSLAWTVIASCWLLSVMLDRIWAWFNRRDLKWRWRWIEEPRNLWRLTCWRDMLLAALMTAIVTAQQLGLYNSCYCRSGELSRVSPSYVNLTPFTDEEFIEGWKLWVPIPSVSFLISLICIFILERSFSESGRLLSRSKKDRERMLLHLRRLAVEPERTIRSTRGTSPEHVSRASSVQPAQEEERDTAALLSSKQS
;
A
#
# COMPACT_ATOMS: atom_id res chain seq x y z
N MET A 1 7.70 -3.90 -24.31
CA MET A 1 6.57 -3.56 -25.22
C MET A 1 7.04 -2.42 -26.12
N ARG A 2 7.49 -2.74 -27.34
CA ARG A 2 7.69 -1.73 -28.41
C ARG A 2 6.41 -1.77 -29.26
N LEU A 3 5.72 -0.65 -29.35
CA LEU A 3 4.58 -0.45 -30.24
C LEU A 3 5.10 0.40 -31.40
N GLU A 4 5.34 -0.24 -32.55
CA GLU A 4 5.58 0.46 -33.80
C GLU A 4 4.25 0.78 -34.46
N PHE A 5 3.99 2.07 -34.69
CA PHE A 5 2.87 2.57 -35.47
C PHE A 5 3.30 2.64 -36.93
N LEU A 6 2.75 1.75 -37.75
CA LEU A 6 2.81 1.89 -39.21
C LEU A 6 1.68 2.81 -39.66
N SER A 7 2.07 3.99 -40.12
CA SER A 7 1.23 4.95 -40.85
C SER A 7 0.98 4.40 -42.26
N VAL A 8 -0.27 4.12 -42.60
CA VAL A 8 -0.70 3.90 -43.99
C VAL A 8 -1.52 5.10 -44.42
N THR A 9 -0.90 5.94 -45.25
CA THR A 9 -1.55 6.92 -46.12
C THR A 9 -1.96 6.23 -47.42
N ASN A 10 -3.23 6.28 -47.83
CA ASN A 10 -3.60 6.83 -49.15
C ASN A 10 -5.10 6.77 -49.52
N THR A 11 -5.53 7.90 -50.10
CA THR A 11 -6.38 8.13 -51.29
C THR A 11 -7.82 7.59 -51.42
N HIS A 12 -8.71 8.56 -51.67
CA HIS A 12 -9.99 8.55 -52.41
C HIS A 12 -10.41 7.28 -53.18
N ALA A 13 -11.60 6.76 -52.86
CA ALA A 13 -12.58 6.14 -53.78
C ALA A 13 -13.96 5.97 -53.05
N PRO A 14 -15.09 5.86 -53.79
CA PRO A 14 -16.39 6.34 -53.34
C PRO A 14 -17.24 5.34 -52.55
N GLN A 15 -18.29 5.91 -51.92
CA GLN A 15 -19.37 5.26 -51.21
C GLN A 15 -20.06 4.20 -52.09
N ASP A 16 -19.98 2.92 -51.69
CA ASP A 16 -21.07 1.96 -51.85
C ASP A 16 -20.79 0.69 -51.02
N GLY A 17 -21.77 0.30 -50.19
CA GLY A 17 -21.96 -1.05 -49.67
C GLY A 17 -20.81 -1.75 -48.94
N PHE A 18 -20.51 -1.36 -47.69
CA PHE A 18 -19.75 -2.24 -46.78
C PHE A 18 -20.66 -3.36 -46.25
N GLN A 19 -20.66 -4.51 -46.94
CA GLN A 19 -21.10 -5.77 -46.35
C GLN A 19 -20.15 -6.16 -45.22
N TRP A 20 -20.70 -6.41 -44.03
CA TRP A 20 -19.95 -6.92 -42.90
C TRP A 20 -19.40 -8.31 -43.23
N ILE A 21 -18.08 -8.41 -43.34
CA ILE A 21 -17.37 -9.69 -43.24
C ILE A 21 -17.69 -10.26 -41.86
N GLY A 22 -18.42 -11.37 -41.85
CA GLY A 22 -18.77 -12.12 -40.65
C GLY A 22 -17.53 -12.43 -39.82
N ILE A 23 -17.45 -11.83 -38.63
CA ILE A 23 -16.46 -12.18 -37.63
C ILE A 23 -16.84 -13.57 -37.12
N ASN A 24 -16.08 -14.57 -37.59
CA ASN A 24 -16.11 -15.94 -37.07
C ASN A 24 -15.94 -15.97 -35.54
N PRO A 25 -16.58 -16.91 -34.83
CA PRO A 25 -16.61 -16.97 -33.36
C PRO A 25 -15.31 -17.56 -32.81
N PHE A 26 -14.20 -16.85 -32.97
CA PHE A 26 -12.88 -17.27 -32.48
C PHE A 26 -12.32 -16.34 -31.39
N ARG A 27 -13.17 -15.85 -30.48
CA ARG A 27 -12.73 -15.14 -29.24
C ARG A 27 -13.57 -15.40 -27.99
N PHE A 28 -14.26 -16.54 -27.90
CA PHE A 28 -14.80 -17.03 -26.63
C PHE A 28 -13.80 -17.86 -25.80
N CYS A 29 -12.55 -17.98 -26.28
CA CYS A 29 -11.53 -18.74 -25.60
C CYS A 29 -11.08 -18.11 -24.28
N CYS A 30 -11.24 -16.80 -24.02
CA CYS A 30 -10.79 -16.21 -22.74
C CYS A 30 -11.72 -16.53 -21.56
N ILE A 31 -13.04 -16.49 -21.73
CA ILE A 31 -13.98 -16.79 -20.63
C ILE A 31 -14.09 -18.31 -20.42
N ALA A 32 -14.09 -19.09 -21.51
CA ALA A 32 -14.01 -20.55 -21.42
C ALA A 32 -12.63 -21.03 -20.94
N CYS A 33 -11.50 -20.38 -21.27
CA CYS A 33 -10.20 -20.69 -20.66
C CYS A 33 -10.14 -20.29 -19.20
N ILE A 34 -10.74 -19.18 -18.78
CA ILE A 34 -10.81 -18.83 -17.36
C ILE A 34 -11.62 -19.89 -16.62
N TYR A 35 -12.77 -20.31 -17.16
CA TYR A 35 -13.58 -21.38 -16.58
C TYR A 35 -12.85 -22.75 -16.58
N ARG A 36 -12.16 -23.11 -17.68
CA ARG A 36 -11.46 -24.40 -17.86
C ARG A 36 -10.12 -24.46 -17.11
N CYS A 37 -9.39 -23.34 -16.98
CA CYS A 37 -8.22 -23.22 -16.08
C CYS A 37 -8.66 -23.23 -14.61
N SER A 38 -9.79 -22.60 -14.27
CA SER A 38 -10.33 -22.69 -12.91
C SER A 38 -10.73 -24.10 -12.53
N THR A 39 -11.30 -24.91 -13.45
CA THR A 39 -11.68 -26.30 -13.15
C THR A 39 -10.50 -27.27 -13.08
N ARG A 40 -9.38 -27.02 -13.77
CA ARG A 40 -8.21 -27.92 -13.75
C ARG A 40 -7.22 -27.67 -12.60
N MET A 41 -7.33 -26.54 -11.89
CA MET A 41 -6.46 -26.22 -10.74
C MET A 41 -7.08 -26.52 -9.36
N MET A 42 -8.25 -27.16 -9.29
CA MET A 42 -8.93 -27.43 -8.01
C MET A 42 -8.84 -28.91 -7.58
N PRO A 43 -8.34 -29.23 -6.37
CA PRO A 43 -8.57 -30.53 -5.76
C PRO A 43 -10.05 -30.68 -5.36
N ALA A 44 -10.59 -31.89 -5.50
CA ALA A 44 -12.00 -32.27 -5.42
C ALA A 44 -12.70 -32.14 -4.05
N TRP A 45 -12.23 -31.27 -3.15
CA TRP A 45 -12.68 -31.20 -1.76
C TRP A 45 -13.18 -29.81 -1.37
N PHE A 46 -14.30 -29.35 -1.93
CA PHE A 46 -14.97 -28.13 -1.45
C PHE A 46 -16.49 -28.15 -1.68
N PRO A 47 -17.30 -27.61 -0.73
CA PRO A 47 -18.74 -27.47 -0.90
C PRO A 47 -19.07 -26.33 -1.86
N HIS A 48 -18.89 -26.57 -3.16
CA HIS A 48 -19.15 -25.60 -4.24
C HIS A 48 -20.61 -25.14 -4.31
N LEU A 49 -21.57 -25.92 -3.81
CA LEU A 49 -23.00 -25.61 -4.00
C LEU A 49 -23.49 -24.43 -3.18
N HIS A 50 -22.99 -24.17 -1.97
CA HIS A 50 -23.57 -23.12 -1.12
C HIS A 50 -23.08 -21.71 -1.46
N PHE A 51 -21.81 -21.55 -1.82
CA PHE A 51 -21.28 -20.22 -2.17
C PHE A 51 -21.67 -19.80 -3.58
N VAL A 52 -21.70 -20.73 -4.55
CA VAL A 52 -22.24 -20.45 -5.89
C VAL A 52 -23.73 -20.16 -5.80
N LYS A 53 -24.49 -20.87 -4.94
CA LYS A 53 -25.86 -20.47 -4.62
C LYS A 53 -25.93 -19.13 -3.92
N LEU A 54 -25.00 -18.73 -3.06
CA LEU A 54 -25.02 -17.41 -2.41
C LEU A 54 -24.71 -16.26 -3.38
N VAL A 55 -23.75 -16.46 -4.29
CA VAL A 55 -23.42 -15.49 -5.35
C VAL A 55 -24.54 -15.44 -6.39
N LEU A 56 -25.09 -16.59 -6.78
CA LEU A 56 -26.31 -16.64 -7.59
C LEU A 56 -27.48 -16.00 -6.86
N VAL A 57 -27.61 -16.21 -5.55
CA VAL A 57 -28.64 -15.61 -4.71
C VAL A 57 -28.43 -14.10 -4.60
N ALA A 58 -27.20 -13.59 -4.52
CA ALA A 58 -26.92 -12.16 -4.58
C ALA A 58 -27.24 -11.58 -5.97
N THR A 59 -27.00 -12.33 -7.05
CA THR A 59 -27.46 -11.95 -8.39
C THR A 59 -28.97 -12.11 -8.59
N THR A 60 -29.68 -12.91 -7.79
CA THR A 60 -31.14 -13.04 -7.81
C THR A 60 -31.86 -12.17 -6.76
N ILE A 61 -31.16 -11.68 -5.73
CA ILE A 61 -31.66 -10.72 -4.72
C ILE A 61 -31.88 -9.34 -5.34
N PHE A 62 -31.20 -9.05 -6.46
CA PHE A 62 -31.69 -8.10 -7.44
C PHE A 62 -32.47 -8.87 -8.51
N PRO A 63 -33.81 -9.01 -8.37
CA PRO A 63 -34.62 -9.49 -9.47
C PRO A 63 -34.73 -8.36 -10.51
N ALA A 64 -33.62 -8.02 -11.16
CA ALA A 64 -33.74 -7.61 -12.54
C ALA A 64 -34.17 -8.90 -13.26
N PRO A 65 -35.40 -8.97 -13.79
CA PRO A 65 -35.93 -10.21 -14.33
C PRO A 65 -34.95 -10.72 -15.38
N GLY A 66 -34.64 -12.02 -15.38
CA GLY A 66 -33.77 -12.65 -16.39
C GLY A 66 -34.25 -12.42 -17.84
N GLN A 67 -35.42 -11.81 -18.03
CA GLN A 67 -35.91 -11.28 -19.30
C GLN A 67 -35.15 -10.03 -19.80
N ALA A 68 -34.49 -9.25 -18.92
CA ALA A 68 -33.73 -8.05 -19.31
C ALA A 68 -32.39 -8.36 -20.00
N PHE A 69 -31.92 -9.61 -19.93
CA PHE A 69 -30.70 -10.08 -20.60
C PHE A 69 -31.00 -11.12 -21.70
N ARG A 70 -32.10 -10.96 -22.44
CA ARG A 70 -32.12 -11.53 -23.80
C ARG A 70 -30.99 -10.88 -24.60
N TRP A 71 -30.33 -11.62 -25.48
CA TRP A 71 -29.46 -11.03 -26.50
C TRP A 71 -30.36 -10.22 -27.44
N VAL A 72 -30.66 -8.99 -27.05
CA VAL A 72 -31.52 -8.10 -27.82
C VAL A 72 -30.69 -7.43 -28.92
N ASN A 73 -31.35 -7.11 -30.03
CA ASN A 73 -30.73 -6.45 -31.17
C ASN A 73 -30.14 -5.09 -30.78
N ASN A 74 -29.00 -4.74 -31.37
CA ASN A 74 -28.42 -3.41 -31.24
C ASN A 74 -29.35 -2.39 -31.92
N VAL A 75 -29.94 -1.49 -31.13
CA VAL A 75 -30.86 -0.46 -31.63
C VAL A 75 -30.07 0.82 -31.86
N ASN A 76 -30.13 1.34 -33.09
CA ASN A 76 -29.59 2.67 -33.38
C ASN A 76 -30.57 3.73 -32.85
N PHE A 77 -30.49 4.03 -31.55
CA PHE A 77 -31.35 5.02 -30.91
C PHE A 77 -31.18 6.42 -31.51
N THR A 78 -30.00 6.78 -32.01
CA THR A 78 -29.79 8.06 -32.70
C THR A 78 -30.62 8.15 -33.99
N ALA A 79 -30.61 7.10 -34.80
CA ALA A 79 -31.47 7.00 -35.98
C ALA A 79 -32.96 6.93 -35.61
N CYS A 80 -33.30 6.16 -34.58
CA CYS A 80 -34.67 6.05 -34.09
C CYS A 80 -35.21 7.42 -33.65
N TYR A 81 -34.47 8.16 -32.83
CA TYR A 81 -34.91 9.45 -32.31
C TYR A 81 -34.98 10.53 -33.39
N SER A 82 -34.00 10.59 -34.29
CA SER A 82 -34.07 11.54 -35.42
C SER A 82 -35.27 11.27 -36.33
N GLY A 83 -35.58 10.00 -36.60
CA GLY A 83 -36.79 9.62 -37.34
C GLY A 83 -38.08 9.97 -36.58
N ILE A 84 -38.17 9.61 -35.31
CA ILE A 84 -39.35 9.85 -34.48
C ILE A 84 -39.64 11.35 -34.33
N VAL A 85 -38.63 12.15 -34.00
CA VAL A 85 -38.78 13.60 -33.76
C VAL A 85 -39.34 14.32 -34.98
N GLN A 86 -39.04 13.85 -36.19
CA GLN A 86 -39.58 14.43 -37.43
C GLN A 86 -41.05 14.06 -37.71
N HIS A 87 -41.53 12.92 -37.20
CA HIS A 87 -42.84 12.36 -37.58
C HIS A 87 -43.88 12.41 -36.46
N ILE A 88 -43.46 12.60 -35.22
CA ILE A 88 -44.39 12.74 -34.10
C ILE A 88 -45.12 14.09 -34.24
N PRO A 89 -46.46 14.10 -34.38
CA PRO A 89 -47.21 15.34 -34.32
C PRO A 89 -46.97 15.96 -32.95
N GLN A 90 -46.56 17.24 -32.90
CA GLN A 90 -46.38 18.00 -31.66
C GLN A 90 -47.71 18.30 -30.93
N ASN A 91 -48.77 17.57 -31.26
CA ASN A 91 -50.09 17.77 -30.71
C ASN A 91 -50.26 16.89 -29.47
N CYS A 92 -50.22 17.52 -28.30
CA CYS A 92 -50.39 16.93 -26.96
C CYS A 92 -51.75 16.24 -26.69
N SER A 93 -52.56 16.04 -27.73
CA SER A 93 -53.93 15.53 -27.62
C SER A 93 -54.02 14.03 -27.31
N ASP A 94 -52.94 13.25 -27.47
CA ASP A 94 -52.92 11.80 -27.18
C ASP A 94 -52.17 11.48 -25.88
N PRO A 95 -52.86 11.47 -24.72
CA PRO A 95 -52.25 11.16 -23.43
C PRO A 95 -51.79 9.70 -23.30
N SER A 96 -52.20 8.81 -24.22
CA SER A 96 -51.85 7.39 -24.16
C SER A 96 -50.46 7.08 -24.72
N ASN A 97 -49.97 7.92 -25.64
CA ASN A 97 -48.69 7.70 -26.31
C ASN A 97 -47.67 8.84 -26.11
N GLN A 98 -48.10 10.05 -25.71
CA GLN A 98 -47.22 11.19 -25.46
C GLN A 98 -47.51 11.80 -24.08
N ILE A 99 -46.45 12.12 -23.35
CA ILE A 99 -46.58 12.96 -22.15
C ILE A 99 -46.02 14.32 -22.51
N CYS A 100 -46.90 15.27 -22.75
CA CYS A 100 -46.52 16.66 -22.66
C CYS A 100 -46.23 16.96 -21.19
N VAL A 101 -44.95 17.20 -20.88
CA VAL A 101 -44.54 17.51 -19.51
C VAL A 101 -45.03 18.91 -19.18
N PHE A 102 -46.18 18.92 -18.51
CA PHE A 102 -46.65 20.07 -17.76
C PHE A 102 -45.76 20.17 -16.50
N ASN A 103 -45.30 21.38 -16.19
CA ASN A 103 -44.64 21.63 -14.91
C ASN A 103 -45.60 21.37 -13.73
N HIS A 104 -45.10 21.45 -12.50
CA HIS A 104 -45.94 21.36 -11.29
C HIS A 104 -47.09 22.40 -11.23
N ALA A 105 -47.07 23.42 -12.11
CA ALA A 105 -48.11 24.43 -12.25
C ALA A 105 -49.10 24.14 -13.41
N GLY A 106 -49.04 22.97 -14.05
CA GLY A 106 -49.95 22.60 -15.13
C GLY A 106 -49.69 23.32 -16.47
N VAL A 107 -48.52 23.93 -16.64
CA VAL A 107 -48.13 24.65 -17.87
C VAL A 107 -47.12 23.83 -18.66
N LEU A 108 -47.39 23.65 -19.96
CA LEU A 108 -46.48 23.04 -20.94
C LEU A 108 -45.15 23.80 -20.93
N THR A 109 -44.12 23.22 -20.31
CA THR A 109 -42.91 24.00 -20.00
C THR A 109 -42.00 24.30 -21.18
N ASN A 110 -42.15 23.59 -22.30
CA ASN A 110 -41.51 23.95 -23.56
C ASN A 110 -42.09 23.05 -24.68
N PRO A 111 -42.75 23.60 -25.72
CA PRO A 111 -43.25 22.78 -26.84
C PRO A 111 -42.12 22.07 -27.60
N ASP A 112 -40.87 22.53 -27.46
CA ASP A 112 -39.70 21.94 -28.15
C ASP A 112 -39.20 20.66 -27.46
N ARG A 113 -39.75 20.28 -26.31
CA ARG A 113 -39.33 19.08 -25.56
C ARG A 113 -40.27 17.92 -25.80
N ILE A 114 -39.71 16.86 -26.37
CA ILE A 114 -40.44 15.62 -26.63
C ILE A 114 -40.08 14.59 -25.57
N PHE A 115 -41.02 14.36 -24.66
CA PHE A 115 -40.97 13.28 -23.69
C PHE A 115 -41.94 12.18 -24.12
N ILE A 116 -41.42 10.96 -24.22
CA ILE A 116 -42.25 9.79 -24.51
C ILE A 116 -42.26 8.84 -23.32
N THR A 117 -43.38 8.15 -23.11
CA THR A 117 -43.48 7.13 -22.07
C THR A 117 -42.50 5.99 -22.37
N TYR A 118 -42.12 5.24 -21.33
CA TYR A 118 -41.36 4.00 -21.50
C TYR A 118 -42.01 3.05 -22.53
N GLN A 119 -43.34 2.85 -22.46
CA GLN A 119 -44.07 1.97 -23.36
C GLN A 119 -44.01 2.46 -24.81
N THR A 120 -44.17 3.77 -25.04
CA THR A 120 -44.03 4.37 -26.37
C THR A 120 -42.60 4.21 -26.90
N CYS A 121 -41.58 4.45 -26.06
CA CYS A 121 -40.18 4.25 -26.45
C CYS A 121 -39.92 2.82 -26.90
N GLN A 122 -40.44 1.84 -26.15
CA GLN A 122 -40.28 0.42 -26.49
C GLN A 122 -41.04 0.05 -27.76
N ARG A 123 -42.23 0.62 -28.01
CA ARG A 123 -42.98 0.40 -29.25
C ARG A 123 -42.28 0.99 -30.48
N LEU A 124 -41.71 2.18 -30.36
CA LEU A 124 -41.12 2.90 -31.49
C LEU A 124 -39.68 2.47 -31.79
N CYS A 125 -38.85 2.29 -30.75
CA CYS A 125 -37.43 1.95 -30.91
C CYS A 125 -37.10 0.49 -30.59
N GLY A 126 -38.02 -0.28 -30.04
CA GLY A 126 -37.78 -1.65 -29.57
C GLY A 126 -37.24 -1.72 -28.14
N ASP A 127 -37.03 -2.96 -27.69
CA ASP A 127 -36.58 -3.31 -26.33
C ASP A 127 -35.06 -3.48 -26.19
N GLY A 128 -34.30 -3.12 -27.24
CA GLY A 128 -32.85 -3.30 -27.29
C GLY A 128 -32.03 -2.24 -26.54
N TYR A 129 -30.71 -2.38 -26.66
CA TYR A 129 -29.72 -1.42 -26.19
C TYR A 129 -29.00 -0.82 -27.40
N GLY A 130 -28.58 0.45 -27.30
CA GLY A 130 -27.76 1.09 -28.32
C GLY A 130 -26.33 1.22 -27.85
N LEU A 131 -25.44 0.48 -28.49
CA LEU A 131 -24.00 0.66 -28.26
C LEU A 131 -23.57 2.09 -28.64
N TRP A 132 -22.59 2.62 -27.90
CA TRP A 132 -22.01 3.90 -28.28
C TRP A 132 -21.20 3.78 -29.58
N ASP A 133 -20.98 4.91 -30.26
CA ASP A 133 -20.05 4.95 -31.39
C ASP A 133 -18.67 4.42 -30.93
N PRO A 134 -18.04 3.49 -31.66
CA PRO A 134 -16.71 2.97 -31.32
C PRO A 134 -15.66 4.06 -31.05
N LYS A 135 -15.75 5.21 -31.73
CA LYS A 135 -14.87 6.36 -31.51
C LYS A 135 -15.07 6.96 -30.13
N ASP A 136 -16.32 7.07 -29.66
CA ASP A 136 -16.65 7.57 -28.32
C ASP A 136 -16.24 6.56 -27.24
N ILE A 137 -16.39 5.25 -27.50
CA ILE A 137 -15.94 4.20 -26.58
C ILE A 137 -14.43 4.29 -26.39
N LEU A 138 -13.67 4.30 -27.49
CA LEU A 138 -12.21 4.38 -27.46
C LEU A 138 -11.75 5.66 -26.77
N LEU A 139 -12.40 6.77 -27.08
CA LEU A 139 -12.12 8.04 -26.44
C LEU A 139 -12.36 7.97 -24.93
N ARG A 140 -13.49 7.46 -24.45
CA ARG A 140 -13.77 7.34 -23.01
C ARG A 140 -12.72 6.49 -22.31
N ILE A 141 -12.37 5.35 -22.90
CA ILE A 141 -11.31 4.48 -22.38
C ILE A 141 -9.99 5.27 -22.29
N SER A 142 -9.62 6.01 -23.34
CA SER A 142 -8.38 6.78 -23.34
C SER A 142 -8.37 7.92 -22.32
N ILE A 143 -9.48 8.65 -22.16
CA ILE A 143 -9.58 9.84 -21.30
C ILE A 143 -9.43 9.50 -19.81
N TRP A 144 -10.01 8.40 -19.32
CA TRP A 144 -9.98 8.13 -17.88
C TRP A 144 -9.40 6.77 -17.50
N MET A 145 -9.61 5.73 -18.32
CA MET A 145 -9.13 4.39 -18.00
C MET A 145 -7.61 4.33 -18.07
N VAL A 146 -7.00 4.97 -19.08
CA VAL A 146 -5.53 5.04 -19.19
C VAL A 146 -4.91 5.77 -17.99
N PRO A 147 -5.33 7.00 -17.60
CA PRO A 147 -4.83 7.64 -16.38
C PRO A 147 -5.07 6.83 -15.11
N ALA A 148 -6.24 6.17 -14.99
CA ALA A 148 -6.51 5.29 -13.85
C ALA A 148 -5.54 4.11 -13.81
N ILE A 149 -5.27 3.45 -14.94
CA ILE A 149 -4.29 2.35 -15.05
C ILE A 149 -2.88 2.85 -14.70
N VAL A 150 -2.47 4.02 -15.19
CA VAL A 150 -1.18 4.63 -14.86
C VAL A 150 -1.08 4.89 -13.36
N LEU A 151 -2.12 5.47 -12.76
CA LEU A 151 -2.15 5.71 -11.31
C LEU A 151 -2.07 4.40 -10.51
N ILE A 152 -2.81 3.37 -10.92
CA ILE A 152 -2.76 2.03 -10.30
C ILE A 152 -1.36 1.40 -10.45
N ALA A 153 -0.69 1.59 -11.59
CA ALA A 153 0.66 1.10 -11.82
C ALA A 153 1.70 1.73 -10.86
N HIS A 154 1.42 2.93 -10.36
CA HIS A 154 2.21 3.60 -9.31
C HIS A 154 1.86 3.19 -7.88
N PHE A 155 0.92 2.24 -7.69
CA PHE A 155 0.76 1.61 -6.40
C PHE A 155 2.02 0.81 -6.04
N HIS A 156 2.52 0.93 -4.81
CA HIS A 156 3.72 0.17 -4.41
C HIS A 156 3.39 -1.30 -4.20
N PHE A 157 3.67 -2.09 -5.24
CA PHE A 157 3.59 -3.54 -5.21
C PHE A 157 4.87 -4.12 -4.57
N PRO A 158 4.74 -5.16 -3.74
CA PRO A 158 5.89 -5.92 -3.32
C PRO A 158 6.45 -6.79 -4.48
N PRO A 159 7.76 -7.07 -4.50
CA PRO A 159 8.48 -7.78 -5.57
C PRO A 159 8.21 -9.29 -5.53
N LEU A 160 6.94 -9.69 -5.66
CA LEU A 160 6.47 -11.08 -5.49
C LEU A 160 5.96 -11.71 -6.79
N GLY A 161 6.36 -11.14 -7.93
CA GLY A 161 5.97 -11.57 -9.26
C GLY A 161 4.58 -11.11 -9.69
N ALA A 162 4.28 -11.27 -10.98
CA ALA A 162 3.08 -10.75 -11.62
C ALA A 162 1.78 -11.32 -11.04
N ARG A 163 1.75 -12.59 -10.62
CA ARG A 163 0.54 -13.21 -10.03
C ARG A 163 0.11 -12.50 -8.75
N ASN A 164 1.06 -12.18 -7.87
CA ASN A 164 0.77 -11.45 -6.64
C ASN A 164 0.33 -10.01 -6.95
N MET A 165 0.98 -9.36 -7.92
CA MET A 165 0.59 -8.02 -8.39
C MET A 165 -0.87 -8.00 -8.86
N VAL A 166 -1.30 -8.95 -9.71
CA VAL A 166 -2.69 -9.05 -10.18
C VAL A 166 -3.65 -9.25 -9.01
N CYS A 167 -3.30 -10.11 -8.04
CA CYS A 167 -4.12 -10.32 -6.86
C CYS A 167 -4.25 -9.06 -5.99
N VAL A 168 -3.16 -8.29 -5.84
CA VAL A 168 -3.16 -7.02 -5.10
C VAL A 168 -4.00 -5.97 -5.82
N ILE A 169 -3.92 -5.87 -7.15
CA ILE A 169 -4.77 -4.98 -7.96
C ILE A 169 -6.24 -5.37 -7.79
N ALA A 170 -6.55 -6.66 -7.91
CA ALA A 170 -7.91 -7.16 -7.73
C ALA A 170 -8.44 -6.86 -6.32
N HIS A 171 -7.64 -7.11 -5.28
CA HIS A 171 -7.98 -6.77 -3.90
C HIS A 171 -8.23 -5.27 -3.72
N MET A 172 -7.40 -4.41 -4.31
CA MET A 172 -7.57 -2.96 -4.24
C MET A 172 -8.88 -2.48 -4.89
N LEU A 173 -9.26 -3.08 -6.02
CA LEU A 173 -10.49 -2.73 -6.74
C LEU A 173 -11.75 -3.32 -6.09
N ALA A 174 -11.66 -4.56 -5.61
CA ALA A 174 -12.77 -5.29 -4.99
C ALA A 174 -13.03 -4.88 -3.54
N ASP A 175 -11.99 -4.52 -2.80
CA ASP A 175 -12.07 -4.11 -1.40
C ASP A 175 -11.24 -2.85 -1.11
N PRO A 176 -11.71 -1.70 -1.60
CA PRO A 176 -11.05 -0.43 -1.34
C PRO A 176 -11.06 -0.05 0.15
N ILE A 177 -12.08 -0.45 0.90
CA ILE A 177 -12.22 -0.13 2.33
C ILE A 177 -11.13 -0.87 3.11
N ASP A 178 -10.97 -2.16 2.84
CA ASP A 178 -9.97 -2.98 3.52
C ASP A 178 -8.55 -2.57 3.15
N THR A 179 -8.30 -2.29 1.87
CA THR A 179 -7.01 -1.78 1.40
C THR A 179 -6.63 -0.49 2.12
N LEU A 180 -7.53 0.48 2.20
CA LEU A 180 -7.28 1.75 2.89
C LEU A 180 -7.07 1.52 4.41
N TRP A 181 -7.85 0.63 5.02
CA TRP A 181 -7.70 0.27 6.43
C TRP A 181 -6.34 -0.39 6.73
N CYS A 182 -5.85 -1.28 5.86
CA CYS A 182 -4.52 -1.88 5.94
C CYS A 182 -3.42 -0.82 5.86
N LEU A 183 -3.49 0.10 4.90
CA LEU A 183 -2.53 1.19 4.74
C LEU A 183 -2.48 2.09 5.99
N LEU A 184 -3.64 2.53 6.49
CA LEU A 184 -3.73 3.35 7.70
C LEU A 184 -3.22 2.62 8.95
N THR A 185 -3.49 1.31 9.06
CA THR A 185 -3.00 0.47 10.17
C THR A 185 -1.47 0.38 10.15
N ARG A 186 -0.85 0.22 8.97
CA ARG A 186 0.63 0.21 8.83
C ARG A 186 1.25 1.53 9.25
N ILE A 187 0.73 2.65 8.75
CA ILE A 187 1.21 3.99 9.11
C ILE A 187 1.14 4.20 10.63
N THR A 188 0.01 3.83 11.24
CA THR A 188 -0.21 3.97 12.69
C THR A 188 0.72 3.04 13.49
N THR A 189 0.96 1.82 13.01
CA THR A 189 1.87 0.87 13.65
C THR A 189 3.31 1.39 13.65
N ARG A 190 3.80 1.92 12.52
CA ARG A 190 5.14 2.55 12.43
C ARG A 190 5.29 3.70 13.41
N ARG A 191 4.26 4.54 13.56
CA ARG A 191 4.25 5.62 14.55
C ARG A 191 4.35 5.10 15.98
N PHE A 192 3.61 4.04 16.30
CA PHE A 192 3.66 3.42 17.63
C PHE A 192 5.05 2.83 17.91
N LEU A 193 5.66 2.17 16.93
CA LEU A 193 7.01 1.61 17.05
C LEU A 193 8.06 2.70 17.27
N LEU A 194 7.99 3.83 16.56
CA LEU A 194 8.86 4.98 16.81
C LEU A 194 8.74 5.49 18.24
N ARG A 195 7.51 5.79 18.68
CA ARG A 195 7.27 6.27 20.05
C ARG A 195 7.73 5.29 21.10
N LYS A 196 7.48 4.00 20.89
CA LYS A 196 7.94 2.97 21.82
C LYS A 196 9.46 2.90 21.89
N ALA A 197 10.17 3.13 20.78
CA ALA A 197 11.63 3.19 20.78
C ALA A 197 12.15 4.45 21.51
N GLU A 198 11.49 5.60 21.31
CA GLU A 198 11.79 6.86 21.98
C GLU A 198 11.52 6.78 23.50
N ASP A 199 10.36 6.27 23.90
CA ASP A 199 9.94 6.09 25.30
C ASP A 199 10.85 5.11 26.04
N SER A 200 11.41 4.13 25.33
CA SER A 200 12.36 3.16 25.89
C SER A 200 13.78 3.75 26.03
N ARG A 201 13.98 5.03 25.70
CA ARG A 201 15.27 5.73 25.73
C ARG A 201 16.38 4.99 24.97
N LEU A 202 16.02 4.27 23.90
CA LEU A 202 17.00 3.50 23.12
C LEU A 202 17.92 4.45 22.35
N LEU A 203 19.22 4.16 22.42
CA LEU A 203 20.21 4.78 21.56
C LEU A 203 19.85 4.46 20.10
N SER A 204 19.69 5.51 19.29
CA SER A 204 19.04 5.47 17.98
C SER A 204 17.66 4.81 17.95
N ALA A 205 16.73 5.38 18.69
CA ALA A 205 15.30 5.04 18.58
C ALA A 205 14.80 4.99 17.12
N GLY A 206 15.31 5.87 16.25
CA GLY A 206 14.98 5.88 14.82
C GLY A 206 15.45 4.64 14.06
N ALA A 207 16.70 4.19 14.25
CA ALA A 207 17.20 2.98 13.60
C ALA A 207 16.49 1.73 14.12
N VAL A 208 16.32 1.62 15.44
CA VAL A 208 15.63 0.49 16.06
C VAL A 208 14.17 0.41 15.60
N ALA A 209 13.45 1.53 15.57
CA ALA A 209 12.08 1.57 15.06
C ALA A 209 11.98 1.24 13.56
N THR A 210 13.02 1.58 12.78
CA THR A 210 13.12 1.20 11.36
C THR A 210 13.24 -0.31 11.21
N ILE A 211 14.09 -0.95 12.02
CA ILE A 211 14.26 -2.41 12.06
C ILE A 211 12.95 -3.08 12.53
N TRP A 212 12.32 -2.57 13.60
CA TRP A 212 11.02 -3.08 14.05
C TRP A 212 9.93 -2.95 13.00
N ALA A 213 9.91 -1.86 12.24
CA ALA A 213 8.95 -1.67 11.15
C ALA A 213 9.20 -2.67 10.01
N ALA A 214 10.46 -2.97 9.69
CA ALA A 214 10.80 -4.02 8.72
C ALA A 214 10.33 -5.40 9.20
N TYR A 215 10.51 -5.73 10.48
CA TYR A 215 9.96 -6.94 11.09
C TYR A 215 8.42 -7.00 11.00
N ASP A 216 7.69 -5.90 11.26
CA ASP A 216 6.22 -5.85 11.10
C ASP A 216 5.79 -6.10 9.65
N GLU A 217 6.53 -5.57 8.66
CA GLU A 217 6.29 -5.80 7.23
C GLU A 217 6.58 -7.25 6.79
N LEU A 218 7.52 -7.91 7.46
CA LEU A 218 7.80 -9.34 7.34
C LEU A 218 6.83 -10.20 8.17
N ASN A 219 5.77 -9.58 8.72
CA ASN A 219 4.72 -10.19 9.53
C ASN A 219 5.17 -10.74 10.89
N PHE A 220 6.30 -10.27 11.41
CA PHE A 220 6.67 -10.60 12.77
C PHE A 220 5.77 -9.83 13.75
N HIS A 221 5.15 -10.56 14.66
CA HIS A 221 4.22 -9.98 15.62
C HIS A 221 4.95 -9.41 16.83
N ASP A 222 4.88 -8.09 17.00
CA ASP A 222 5.42 -7.36 18.14
C ASP A 222 6.95 -7.52 18.35
N PRO A 223 7.77 -7.14 17.34
CA PRO A 223 9.23 -7.20 17.45
C PRO A 223 9.76 -6.34 18.60
N SER A 224 9.05 -5.24 18.91
CA SER A 224 9.44 -4.30 19.96
C SER A 224 9.39 -4.90 21.37
N THR A 225 8.37 -5.71 21.70
CA THR A 225 8.31 -6.33 23.03
C THR A 225 9.36 -7.42 23.17
N HIS A 226 9.62 -8.20 22.12
CA HIS A 226 10.70 -9.19 22.11
C HIS A 226 12.06 -8.54 22.37
N PHE A 227 12.37 -7.49 21.61
CA PHE A 227 13.61 -6.74 21.73
C PHE A 227 13.82 -6.17 23.14
N LEU A 228 12.80 -5.53 23.71
CA LEU A 228 12.89 -4.97 25.05
C LEU A 228 13.01 -6.04 26.14
N GLN A 229 12.44 -7.24 25.94
CA GLN A 229 12.62 -8.36 26.86
C GLN A 229 14.03 -8.94 26.78
N ALA A 230 14.58 -9.10 25.57
CA ALA A 230 15.95 -9.53 25.37
C ALA A 230 16.94 -8.54 26.02
N LEU A 231 16.76 -7.23 25.77
CA LEU A 231 17.58 -6.18 26.40
C LEU A 231 17.57 -6.27 27.94
N LYS A 232 16.41 -6.53 28.55
CA LYS A 232 16.29 -6.70 30.01
C LYS A 232 17.02 -7.94 30.52
N ARG A 233 17.02 -9.05 29.78
CA ARG A 233 17.78 -10.25 30.15
C ARG A 233 19.28 -9.99 30.14
N LEU A 234 19.76 -9.28 29.11
CA LEU A 234 21.16 -8.84 29.01
C LEU A 234 21.56 -7.90 30.15
N GLN A 235 20.64 -7.08 30.64
CA GLN A 235 20.89 -6.22 31.79
C GLN A 235 20.95 -7.02 33.10
N ALA A 236 20.03 -7.98 33.28
CA ALA A 236 19.97 -8.81 34.47
C ALA A 236 21.20 -9.71 34.64
N SER A 237 21.75 -10.24 33.54
CA SER A 237 22.96 -11.09 33.58
C SER A 237 24.20 -10.33 34.06
N LYS A 238 24.27 -9.02 33.87
CA LYS A 238 25.45 -8.22 34.29
C LYS A 238 25.42 -7.86 35.77
N GLY A 239 24.24 -7.71 36.35
CA GLY A 239 24.10 -7.37 37.75
C GLY A 239 24.60 -8.48 38.69
N THR A 240 24.56 -9.73 38.22
CA THR A 240 24.91 -10.91 39.03
C THR A 240 26.41 -11.12 39.16
N ASP A 241 27.21 -10.72 38.17
CA ASP A 241 28.67 -10.93 38.20
C ASP A 241 29.40 -10.03 39.22
N HIS A 242 28.80 -8.92 39.63
CA HIS A 242 29.42 -8.00 40.59
C HIS A 242 29.20 -8.39 42.06
N GLU A 243 28.17 -9.18 42.38
CA GLU A 243 27.82 -9.49 43.78
C GLU A 243 28.52 -10.75 44.31
N VAL A 244 28.86 -11.70 43.43
CA VAL A 244 29.53 -12.96 43.80
C VAL A 244 31.01 -12.77 44.16
N GLY A 245 31.61 -11.63 43.81
CA GLY A 245 33.01 -11.32 44.12
C GLY A 245 33.29 -10.73 45.52
N SER A 246 32.27 -10.35 46.29
CA SER A 246 32.46 -9.55 47.52
C SER A 246 32.30 -10.34 48.84
N THR A 247 31.85 -11.59 48.80
CA THR A 247 31.61 -12.41 50.02
C THR A 247 32.56 -13.60 50.18
N ALA A 248 33.55 -13.79 49.31
CA ALA A 248 34.63 -14.73 49.54
C ALA A 248 35.65 -14.13 50.51
N GLY A 249 35.44 -14.44 51.80
CA GLY A 249 36.31 -14.04 52.90
C GLY A 249 37.75 -14.54 52.78
N LYS A 250 38.63 -13.83 53.49
CA LYS A 250 39.97 -14.23 53.94
C LYS A 250 40.16 -15.75 53.98
N VAL A 251 40.83 -16.31 52.98
CA VAL A 251 41.56 -17.57 53.12
C VAL A 251 42.97 -17.34 52.59
N SER A 252 43.92 -17.54 53.48
CA SER A 252 45.35 -17.37 53.28
C SER A 252 45.90 -18.32 52.22
N ASP A 253 46.89 -17.79 51.48
CA ASP A 253 47.98 -18.45 50.76
C ASP A 253 47.68 -19.53 49.71
N GLY A 254 48.22 -19.31 48.51
CA GLY A 254 48.40 -20.34 47.48
C GLY A 254 48.05 -19.90 46.07
N SER A 255 48.96 -19.15 45.46
CA SER A 255 49.24 -18.98 44.02
C SER A 255 48.27 -19.65 43.03
N ARG A 256 47.40 -18.87 42.35
CA ARG A 256 46.82 -19.28 41.06
C ARG A 256 46.43 -18.08 40.18
N LEU A 257 46.89 -18.14 38.93
CA LEU A 257 46.61 -17.21 37.83
C LEU A 257 45.09 -16.99 37.68
N SER A 258 44.67 -15.73 37.79
CA SER A 258 43.34 -15.28 37.39
C SER A 258 43.29 -15.10 35.87
N VAL A 259 42.41 -15.87 35.22
CA VAL A 259 42.00 -15.59 33.84
C VAL A 259 40.92 -14.53 33.91
N GLN A 260 41.24 -13.31 33.44
CA GLN A 260 40.26 -12.25 33.23
C GLN A 260 39.33 -12.66 32.07
N THR A 261 38.05 -12.86 32.35
CA THR A 261 37.01 -12.92 31.33
C THR A 261 36.59 -11.50 30.95
N PRO A 262 36.78 -11.05 29.70
CA PRO A 262 36.26 -9.78 29.21
C PRO A 262 34.85 -10.01 28.66
N GLY A 263 33.83 -9.40 29.27
CA GLY A 263 32.45 -9.61 28.81
C GLY A 263 31.39 -8.85 29.58
N GLY A 264 31.63 -7.58 29.92
CA GLY A 264 30.60 -6.71 30.46
C GLY A 264 29.99 -5.88 29.34
N LEU A 265 28.66 -5.89 29.18
CA LEU A 265 27.95 -4.85 28.42
C LEU A 265 28.16 -3.48 29.13
N PRO A 266 27.82 -2.34 28.52
CA PRO A 266 28.32 -1.05 29.03
C PRO A 266 27.34 -0.36 30.00
N ARG A 267 27.81 0.67 30.73
CA ARG A 267 27.10 1.35 31.85
C ARG A 267 26.01 2.32 31.38
N GLY A 268 26.08 2.85 30.17
CA GLY A 268 25.14 3.85 29.64
C GLY A 268 23.68 3.39 29.68
N TYR A 269 23.42 2.10 29.47
CA TYR A 269 22.09 1.52 29.56
C TYR A 269 21.52 1.36 30.99
N GLN A 270 22.35 1.39 32.03
CA GLN A 270 21.94 1.05 33.41
C GLN A 270 21.37 2.27 34.16
N MET A 271 21.94 3.46 33.95
CA MET A 271 21.57 4.69 34.68
C MET A 271 20.19 5.26 34.27
N PHE A 272 19.63 4.87 33.12
CA PHE A 272 18.41 5.48 32.58
C PHE A 272 17.13 4.66 32.78
N LEU A 273 17.24 3.40 33.22
CA LEU A 273 16.12 2.47 33.40
C LEU A 273 15.64 2.37 34.85
N ASP A 274 16.47 2.71 35.84
CA ASP A 274 16.04 2.79 37.24
C ASP A 274 14.94 3.84 37.42
N ASP A 275 14.99 4.97 36.69
CA ASP A 275 13.90 5.95 36.59
C ASP A 275 12.59 5.38 35.98
N PHE A 276 12.71 4.41 35.08
CA PHE A 276 11.57 3.83 34.35
C PHE A 276 10.89 2.72 35.17
N LEU A 277 11.64 1.99 35.99
CA LEU A 277 11.09 1.01 36.93
C LEU A 277 10.37 1.69 38.09
N ILE A 278 10.86 2.84 38.58
CA ILE A 278 10.20 3.64 39.61
C ILE A 278 8.80 4.13 39.16
N LEU A 279 8.58 4.35 37.86
CA LEU A 279 7.26 4.76 37.33
C LEU A 279 6.26 3.61 37.16
N LYS A 280 6.70 2.35 37.19
CA LYS A 280 5.82 1.18 37.00
C LYS A 280 5.35 0.56 38.31
N ASP A 281 6.04 0.82 39.42
CA ASP A 281 5.66 0.38 40.76
C ASP A 281 4.73 1.37 41.51
N GLY A 282 3.93 2.11 40.75
CA GLY A 282 2.72 2.74 41.29
C GLY A 282 1.76 1.65 41.78
N GLN A 283 1.91 1.29 43.06
CA GLN A 283 1.06 0.40 43.85
C GLN A 283 -0.39 0.41 43.36
N LYS A 284 -0.87 -0.74 42.89
CA LYS A 284 -2.31 -1.01 42.88
C LYS A 284 -2.77 -0.95 44.34
N PRO A 285 -3.71 -0.07 44.72
CA PRO A 285 -4.26 -0.12 46.06
C PRO A 285 -4.99 -1.45 46.23
N ASP A 286 -4.68 -2.07 47.37
CA ASP A 286 -5.22 -3.35 47.80
C ASP A 286 -6.75 -3.31 47.77
N ARG A 287 -7.34 -4.37 47.22
CA ARG A 287 -8.78 -4.45 46.95
C ARG A 287 -9.40 -5.50 47.86
N SER A 288 -9.21 -5.34 49.16
CA SER A 288 -9.93 -6.09 50.19
C SER A 288 -10.45 -5.12 51.25
N GLY A 289 -11.75 -4.84 51.19
CA GLY A 289 -12.46 -4.07 52.21
C GLY A 289 -13.32 -2.98 51.59
N ILE A 290 -14.61 -3.27 51.44
CA ILE A 290 -15.77 -2.40 51.73
C ILE A 290 -16.99 -3.09 51.10
N SER A 291 -17.71 -3.82 51.96
CA SER A 291 -19.10 -4.18 51.77
C SER A 291 -19.98 -3.01 52.24
N ARG A 292 -21.13 -2.84 51.57
CA ARG A 292 -22.27 -1.94 51.87
C ARG A 292 -22.12 -0.46 51.50
N SER A 293 -22.78 -0.06 50.41
CA SER A 293 -24.03 0.73 50.47
C SER A 293 -24.61 0.90 49.07
N LEU A 294 -25.93 0.72 48.98
CA LEU A 294 -26.76 0.91 47.80
C LEU A 294 -26.87 2.38 47.37
N GLU A 295 -27.33 2.52 46.12
CA GLU A 295 -27.92 3.70 45.48
C GLU A 295 -27.02 4.91 45.19
N THR A 296 -26.84 5.23 43.90
CA THR A 296 -27.64 6.26 43.20
C THR A 296 -27.15 6.45 41.75
N LYS A 297 -28.11 6.53 40.82
CA LYS A 297 -28.16 7.08 39.44
C LYS A 297 -26.87 7.19 38.60
N ARG A 298 -26.92 6.51 37.46
CA ARG A 298 -26.07 6.69 36.26
C ARG A 298 -26.25 8.11 35.69
N THR A 299 -25.17 8.89 35.70
CA THR A 299 -24.88 9.88 34.65
C THR A 299 -23.40 9.80 34.28
N PHE A 300 -23.13 9.38 33.05
CA PHE A 300 -21.83 9.38 32.37
C PHE A 300 -22.05 10.32 31.18
N PRO A 301 -21.33 11.45 31.01
CA PRO A 301 -19.88 11.43 30.78
C PRO A 301 -19.13 12.73 31.20
N GLU A 302 -18.35 12.73 32.29
CA GLU A 302 -17.34 13.79 32.54
C GLU A 302 -15.89 13.29 32.50
N ARG A 303 -15.67 11.98 32.63
CA ARG A 303 -14.31 11.40 32.71
C ARG A 303 -13.55 11.42 31.37
N ILE A 304 -14.23 11.66 30.25
CA ILE A 304 -13.61 11.80 28.92
C ILE A 304 -13.10 13.23 28.68
N ARG A 305 -13.65 14.24 29.36
CA ARG A 305 -13.25 15.65 29.17
C ARG A 305 -11.87 15.96 29.77
N HIS A 306 -11.53 15.33 30.89
CA HIS A 306 -10.24 15.54 31.56
C HIS A 306 -9.03 14.85 30.88
N SER A 307 -9.26 13.79 30.08
CA SER A 307 -8.16 13.15 29.32
C SER A 307 -7.82 13.92 28.04
N PHE A 308 -8.77 14.63 27.43
CA PHE A 308 -8.51 15.43 26.23
C PHE A 308 -7.91 16.82 26.53
N SER A 309 -8.14 17.40 27.71
CA SER A 309 -7.59 18.72 28.05
C SER A 309 -6.07 18.70 28.33
N ARG A 310 -5.51 17.58 28.82
CA ARG A 310 -4.05 17.44 29.00
C ARG A 310 -3.28 17.23 27.69
N LEU A 311 -3.95 16.78 26.62
CA LEU A 311 -3.34 16.58 25.29
C LEU A 311 -3.34 17.85 24.40
N ARG A 312 -3.84 18.99 24.89
CA ARG A 312 -3.90 20.25 24.11
C ARG A 312 -2.80 21.28 24.40
N ARG A 313 -1.91 21.05 25.37
CA ARG A 313 -0.73 21.93 25.55
C ARG A 313 0.36 21.52 24.56
N LYS A 314 0.22 21.95 23.30
CA LYS A 314 1.36 21.99 22.37
C LYS A 314 2.31 23.12 22.81
N PRO A 315 3.63 22.93 22.78
CA PRO A 315 4.55 24.06 22.88
C PRO A 315 4.22 25.06 21.75
N LYS A 316 4.18 26.36 22.07
CA LYS A 316 4.05 27.43 21.07
C LYS A 316 5.27 27.34 20.15
N TRP A 317 5.06 26.88 18.92
CA TRP A 317 6.07 26.97 17.86
C TRP A 317 6.13 28.43 17.41
N SER A 318 7.22 29.11 17.74
CA SER A 318 7.56 30.43 17.19
C SER A 318 7.76 30.30 15.68
N SER A 319 7.13 31.19 14.91
CA SER A 319 7.20 31.24 13.44
C SER A 319 8.46 31.92 12.89
N SER A 320 9.47 32.19 13.73
CA SER A 320 10.74 32.74 13.27
C SER A 320 11.58 31.64 12.59
N GLY A 321 11.81 31.79 11.28
CA GLY A 321 12.55 30.87 10.40
C GLY A 321 14.06 30.74 10.68
N ALA A 322 14.50 30.90 11.92
CA ALA A 322 15.84 30.53 12.32
C ALA A 322 15.97 28.99 12.28
N ARG A 323 17.01 28.48 11.63
CA ARG A 323 17.40 27.07 11.63
C ARG A 323 17.74 26.64 13.06
N VAL A 324 16.73 26.38 13.87
CA VAL A 324 16.88 25.68 15.15
C VAL A 324 17.31 24.27 14.78
N VAL A 325 18.61 23.99 14.86
CA VAL A 325 19.06 22.61 15.07
C VAL A 325 18.28 22.14 16.30
N PRO A 326 17.38 21.16 16.18
CA PRO A 326 16.49 20.80 17.28
C PRO A 326 17.32 20.56 18.53
N ALA A 327 16.97 21.17 19.67
CA ALA A 327 17.72 20.99 20.92
C ALA A 327 17.98 19.49 21.25
N TYR A 328 17.08 18.62 20.79
CA TYR A 328 17.25 17.17 20.77
C TYR A 328 18.54 16.68 20.09
N PHE A 329 18.94 17.24 18.95
CA PHE A 329 20.16 16.86 18.22
C PHE A 329 21.43 17.22 19.00
N GLN A 330 21.46 18.36 19.69
CA GLN A 330 22.58 18.71 20.57
C GLN A 330 22.61 17.85 21.84
N GLN A 331 21.46 17.60 22.46
CA GLN A 331 21.35 16.73 23.62
C GLN A 331 21.77 15.30 23.29
N TRP A 332 21.41 14.82 22.10
CA TRP A 332 21.81 13.51 21.59
C TRP A 332 23.32 13.42 21.33
N HIS A 333 23.94 14.45 20.76
CA HIS A 333 25.41 14.49 20.61
C HIS A 333 26.15 14.42 21.95
N ARG A 334 25.63 15.05 23.01
CA ARG A 334 26.21 14.96 24.35
C ARG A 334 26.02 13.57 24.95
N ALA A 335 24.85 12.97 24.77
CA ALA A 335 24.61 11.59 25.18
C ALA A 335 25.55 10.61 24.47
N ILE A 336 25.83 10.83 23.18
CA ILE A 336 26.81 10.02 22.42
C ILE A 336 28.23 10.19 22.94
N ALA A 337 28.64 11.41 23.28
CA ALA A 337 29.95 11.66 23.87
C ALA A 337 30.13 10.96 25.23
N GLN A 338 29.02 10.65 25.91
CA GLN A 338 28.99 9.91 27.17
C GLN A 338 28.79 8.41 27.01
N LEU A 339 28.65 7.91 25.78
CA LEU A 339 28.60 6.47 25.52
C LEU A 339 29.97 5.86 25.80
N ASP A 340 29.96 4.82 26.62
CA ASP A 340 31.10 3.93 26.76
C ASP A 340 31.55 3.45 25.38
N ASP A 341 32.86 3.27 25.20
CA ASP A 341 33.45 2.88 23.91
C ASP A 341 32.85 1.56 23.37
N ASP A 342 32.30 0.73 24.25
CA ASP A 342 31.64 -0.53 23.92
C ASP A 342 30.19 -0.37 23.36
N GLU A 343 29.49 0.76 23.56
CA GLU A 343 28.12 0.97 23.03
C GLU A 343 28.13 1.49 21.58
N ARG A 344 29.23 2.12 21.16
CA ARG A 344 29.35 2.74 19.82
C ARG A 344 29.29 1.72 18.68
N PRO A 345 29.94 0.55 18.75
CA PRO A 345 29.84 -0.46 17.70
C PRO A 345 28.41 -1.00 17.54
N VAL A 346 27.69 -1.26 18.63
CA VAL A 346 26.29 -1.72 18.58
C VAL A 346 25.40 -0.68 17.91
N LEU A 347 25.56 0.60 18.27
CA LEU A 347 24.85 1.70 17.65
C LEU A 347 25.12 1.79 16.14
N TYR A 348 26.39 1.63 15.75
CA TYR A 348 26.80 1.59 14.35
C TYR A 348 26.14 0.43 13.60
N LEU A 349 26.06 -0.77 14.19
CA LEU A 349 25.40 -1.93 13.59
C LEU A 349 23.90 -1.66 13.34
N PHE A 350 23.18 -1.10 14.33
CA PHE A 350 21.77 -0.75 14.16
C PHE A 350 21.55 0.32 13.08
N GLU A 351 22.33 1.40 13.10
CA GLU A 351 22.22 2.48 12.11
C GLU A 351 22.56 1.99 10.70
N SER A 352 23.60 1.15 10.57
CA SER A 352 24.00 0.54 9.29
C SER A 352 22.90 -0.38 8.74
N ALA A 353 22.32 -1.25 9.57
CA ALA A 353 21.23 -2.13 9.16
C ALA A 353 19.96 -1.34 8.80
N ALA A 354 19.58 -0.36 9.62
CA ALA A 354 18.45 0.52 9.32
C ALA A 354 18.64 1.29 8.02
N GLN A 355 19.86 1.79 7.77
CA GLN A 355 20.20 2.45 6.53
C GLN A 355 20.10 1.53 5.32
N ARG A 356 20.65 0.31 5.40
CA ARG A 356 20.54 -0.70 4.33
C ARG A 356 19.07 -1.04 4.05
N LEU A 357 18.24 -1.14 5.08
CA LEU A 357 16.79 -1.36 4.93
C LEU A 357 16.11 -0.19 4.21
N VAL A 358 16.46 1.06 4.54
CA VAL A 358 15.93 2.26 3.87
C VAL A 358 16.39 2.34 2.42
N PHE A 359 17.64 2.00 2.12
CA PHE A 359 18.15 1.95 0.74
C PHE A 359 17.52 0.84 -0.08
N ASN A 360 17.07 -0.24 0.55
CA ASN A 360 16.32 -1.30 -0.11
C ASN A 360 14.86 -0.90 -0.42
N ARG A 361 14.40 0.32 -0.09
CA ARG A 361 13.04 0.74 -0.43
C ARG A 361 12.99 1.49 -1.73
N ASP A 362 11.99 1.16 -2.53
CA ASP A 362 11.59 1.99 -3.67
C ASP A 362 10.71 3.13 -3.14
N GLU A 363 11.11 4.37 -3.43
CA GLU A 363 10.36 5.58 -3.10
C GLU A 363 9.94 6.27 -4.39
N SER A 364 8.66 6.21 -4.70
CA SER A 364 8.11 6.81 -5.93
C SER A 364 7.27 8.06 -5.62
N LEU A 365 7.58 8.82 -4.56
CA LEU A 365 6.74 9.94 -4.10
C LEU A 365 6.47 10.97 -5.20
N LEU A 366 7.50 11.35 -5.95
CA LEU A 366 7.37 12.32 -7.04
C LEU A 366 6.51 11.76 -8.17
N THR A 367 6.76 10.51 -8.58
CA THR A 367 6.02 9.87 -9.68
C THR A 367 4.55 9.62 -9.30
N THR A 368 4.27 9.33 -8.03
CA THR A 368 2.90 9.25 -7.52
C THR A 368 2.18 10.60 -7.64
N TRP A 369 2.82 11.71 -7.26
CA TRP A 369 2.24 13.04 -7.42
C TRP A 369 2.04 13.41 -8.89
N ILE A 370 3.02 13.12 -9.75
CA ILE A 370 2.89 13.32 -11.21
C ILE A 370 1.69 12.54 -11.75
N SER A 371 1.47 11.32 -11.28
CA SER A 371 0.33 10.49 -11.70
C SER A 371 -1.02 11.04 -11.21
N ILE A 372 -1.07 11.55 -9.98
CA ILE A 372 -2.27 12.21 -9.43
C ILE A 372 -2.60 13.47 -10.25
N VAL A 373 -1.59 14.31 -10.52
CA VAL A 373 -1.75 15.50 -11.37
C VAL A 373 -2.16 15.09 -12.79
N GLY A 374 -1.58 14.03 -13.35
CA GLY A 374 -1.95 13.50 -14.66
C GLY A 374 -3.43 13.07 -14.72
N LEU A 375 -3.93 12.38 -13.69
CA LEU A 375 -5.36 12.04 -13.57
C LEU A 375 -6.22 13.32 -13.48
N MET A 376 -5.79 14.33 -12.72
CA MET A 376 -6.50 15.60 -12.63
C MET A 376 -6.55 16.33 -13.98
N SER A 377 -5.43 16.41 -14.69
CA SER A 377 -5.35 17.03 -16.01
C SER A 377 -6.24 16.30 -17.02
N ALA A 378 -6.28 14.98 -16.97
CA ALA A 378 -7.16 14.18 -17.83
C ALA A 378 -8.65 14.42 -17.51
N LEU A 379 -9.01 14.49 -16.23
CA LEU A 379 -10.36 14.84 -15.80
C LEU A 379 -10.75 16.25 -16.25
N MET A 380 -9.84 17.22 -16.15
CA MET A 380 -10.06 18.59 -16.63
C MET A 380 -10.21 18.64 -18.15
N GLY A 381 -9.40 17.89 -18.90
CA GLY A 381 -9.57 17.74 -20.34
C GLY A 381 -10.93 17.12 -20.70
N ALA A 382 -11.40 16.15 -19.92
CA ALA A 382 -12.73 15.56 -20.09
C ALA A 382 -13.84 16.60 -19.87
N PHE A 383 -13.73 17.42 -18.82
CA PHE A 383 -14.69 18.50 -18.57
C PHE A 383 -14.68 19.54 -19.70
N VAL A 384 -13.50 20.03 -20.13
CA VAL A 384 -13.40 21.00 -21.23
C VAL A 384 -14.03 20.43 -22.52
N ARG A 385 -13.75 19.16 -22.83
CA ARG A 385 -14.37 18.50 -23.98
C ARG A 385 -15.89 18.45 -23.84
N THR A 386 -16.38 18.01 -22.69
CA THR A 386 -17.83 17.96 -22.40
C THR A 386 -18.49 19.31 -22.63
N TRP A 387 -17.87 20.37 -22.12
CA TRP A 387 -18.32 21.73 -22.28
C TRP A 387 -18.41 22.12 -23.76
N SER A 388 -17.34 21.87 -24.52
CA SER A 388 -17.27 22.24 -25.94
C SER A 388 -18.21 21.45 -26.84
N SER A 389 -18.44 20.18 -26.52
CA SER A 389 -19.17 19.24 -27.39
C SER A 389 -20.65 19.10 -27.04
N ARG A 390 -21.09 19.68 -25.91
CA ARG A 390 -22.47 19.56 -25.38
C ARG A 390 -23.01 18.13 -25.49
N LEU A 391 -22.19 17.13 -25.14
CA LEU A 391 -22.58 15.72 -25.21
C LEU A 391 -23.54 15.38 -24.05
N ASP A 392 -24.83 15.33 -24.40
CA ASP A 392 -25.94 15.44 -23.44
C ASP A 392 -25.96 14.33 -22.39
N ASN A 393 -26.33 13.11 -22.76
CA ASN A 393 -26.56 12.07 -21.76
C ASN A 393 -25.34 11.25 -21.39
N GLN A 394 -24.23 11.45 -22.09
CA GLN A 394 -23.09 10.55 -22.10
C GLN A 394 -22.08 10.85 -20.99
N THR A 395 -21.98 12.12 -20.62
CA THR A 395 -20.87 12.62 -19.83
C THR A 395 -21.04 12.36 -18.34
N ALA A 396 -22.26 12.56 -17.80
CA ALA A 396 -22.56 12.32 -16.40
C ALA A 396 -22.11 10.92 -15.94
N HIS A 397 -22.19 9.90 -16.81
CA HIS A 397 -21.75 8.53 -16.52
C HIS A 397 -20.26 8.40 -16.37
N THR A 398 -19.53 8.98 -17.32
CA THR A 398 -18.07 8.97 -17.28
C THR A 398 -17.60 9.71 -16.03
N ILE A 399 -18.19 10.86 -15.72
CA ILE A 399 -17.86 11.64 -14.53
C ILE A 399 -18.16 10.84 -13.25
N ALA A 400 -19.32 10.19 -13.15
CA ALA A 400 -19.64 9.33 -12.00
C ALA A 400 -18.66 8.15 -11.87
N THR A 401 -18.26 7.54 -12.98
CA THR A 401 -17.25 6.46 -13.00
C THR A 401 -15.90 6.96 -12.47
N VAL A 402 -15.44 8.12 -12.96
CA VAL A 402 -14.18 8.72 -12.50
C VAL A 402 -14.25 9.13 -11.04
N THR A 403 -15.40 9.65 -10.61
CA THR A 403 -15.66 10.02 -9.21
C THR A 403 -15.56 8.81 -8.28
N LEU A 404 -16.06 7.65 -8.71
CA LEU A 404 -15.91 6.39 -8.00
C LEU A 404 -14.43 5.96 -7.89
N LEU A 405 -13.65 6.19 -8.95
CA LEU A 405 -12.22 5.85 -9.01
C LEU A 405 -11.31 6.82 -8.24
N LEU A 406 -11.84 7.93 -7.73
CA LEU A 406 -11.08 8.81 -6.82
C LEU A 406 -10.59 8.08 -5.56
N VAL A 407 -11.15 6.91 -5.25
CA VAL A 407 -10.69 6.02 -4.18
C VAL A 407 -9.24 5.54 -4.37
N VAL A 408 -8.76 5.46 -5.62
CA VAL A 408 -7.41 5.03 -5.95
C VAL A 408 -6.37 6.06 -5.51
N VAL A 409 -6.72 7.35 -5.55
CA VAL A 409 -5.81 8.47 -5.21
C VAL A 409 -5.23 8.34 -3.79
N PRO A 410 -6.03 8.27 -2.71
CA PRO A 410 -5.48 8.09 -1.36
C PRO A 410 -4.74 6.75 -1.21
N MET A 411 -5.16 5.68 -1.88
CA MET A 411 -4.47 4.39 -1.78
C MET A 411 -3.07 4.45 -2.35
N VAL A 412 -2.94 4.93 -3.58
CA VAL A 412 -1.65 5.05 -4.27
C VAL A 412 -0.76 6.03 -3.50
N LYS A 413 -1.33 7.14 -3.01
CA LYS A 413 -0.57 8.12 -2.23
C LYS A 413 -0.06 7.56 -0.90
N LEU A 414 -0.93 6.92 -0.12
CA LEU A 414 -0.55 6.32 1.16
C LEU A 414 0.40 5.12 0.97
N SER A 415 0.21 4.34 -0.09
CA SER A 415 1.14 3.27 -0.50
C SER A 415 2.51 3.83 -0.89
N GLY A 416 2.56 4.94 -1.62
CA GLY A 416 3.75 5.74 -1.91
C GLY A 416 4.51 6.19 -0.66
N ASN A 417 3.77 6.71 0.32
CA ASN A 417 4.36 7.13 1.60
C ASN A 417 4.87 5.96 2.44
N LEU A 418 4.23 4.79 2.31
CA LEU A 418 4.72 3.58 2.96
C LEU A 418 5.96 3.03 2.25
N GLY A 419 5.99 3.09 0.92
CA GLY A 419 6.97 2.44 0.05
C GLY A 419 6.83 0.91 0.07
N SER A 420 7.68 0.23 -0.71
CA SER A 420 7.87 -1.22 -0.67
C SER A 420 9.36 -1.55 -0.73
N PHE A 421 9.76 -2.71 -0.19
CA PHE A 421 11.11 -3.22 -0.41
C PHE A 421 11.27 -3.60 -1.89
N THR A 422 12.41 -3.24 -2.49
CA THR A 422 12.80 -3.65 -3.85
C THR A 422 13.07 -5.15 -3.89
N SER A 423 13.54 -5.73 -2.78
CA SER A 423 13.70 -7.16 -2.61
C SER A 423 13.39 -7.60 -1.18
N SER A 424 12.43 -8.52 -1.04
CA SER A 424 12.10 -9.11 0.25
C SER A 424 13.23 -9.95 0.83
N THR A 425 13.99 -10.63 -0.03
CA THR A 425 15.13 -11.45 0.41
C THR A 425 16.27 -10.56 0.90
N ALA A 426 16.46 -9.39 0.30
CA ALA A 426 17.44 -8.44 0.77
C ALA A 426 17.07 -7.88 2.15
N ALA A 427 15.79 -7.56 2.41
CA ALA A 427 15.36 -7.13 3.73
C ALA A 427 15.61 -8.21 4.81
N VAL A 428 15.29 -9.47 4.51
CA VAL A 428 15.58 -10.61 5.39
C VAL A 428 17.09 -10.78 5.61
N ASN A 429 17.89 -10.71 4.54
CA ASN A 429 19.34 -10.83 4.60
C ASN A 429 19.95 -9.72 5.48
N ILE A 430 19.54 -8.47 5.30
CA ILE A 430 20.03 -7.35 6.12
C ILE A 430 19.76 -7.59 7.62
N ILE A 431 18.58 -8.11 7.94
CA ILE A 431 18.19 -8.43 9.32
C ILE A 431 18.99 -9.62 9.87
N GLN A 432 19.20 -10.67 9.09
CA GLN A 432 20.01 -11.83 9.49
C GLN A 432 21.48 -11.43 9.69
N GLN A 433 22.02 -10.63 8.77
CA GLN A 433 23.38 -10.09 8.89
C GLN A 433 23.53 -9.25 10.15
N LEU A 434 22.53 -8.42 10.49
CA LEU A 434 22.54 -7.68 11.75
C LEU A 434 22.61 -8.61 12.97
N ASN A 435 21.84 -9.70 12.99
CA ASN A 435 21.90 -10.67 14.09
C ASN A 435 23.28 -11.32 14.19
N LEU A 436 23.88 -11.73 13.06
CA LEU A 436 25.23 -12.31 13.02
C LEU A 436 26.30 -11.31 13.49
N ASP A 437 26.20 -10.06 13.06
CA ASP A 437 27.13 -9.00 13.46
C ASP A 437 27.01 -8.70 14.97
N LEU A 438 25.79 -8.74 15.52
CA LEU A 438 25.55 -8.59 16.96
C LEU A 438 26.08 -9.79 17.76
N GLU A 439 25.83 -11.02 17.31
CA GLU A 439 26.37 -12.24 17.94
C GLU A 439 27.89 -12.21 17.98
N LYS A 440 28.52 -11.85 16.86
CA LYS A 440 29.98 -11.68 16.78
C LYS A 440 30.49 -10.60 17.74
N HIS A 441 29.74 -9.50 17.90
CA HIS A 441 30.13 -8.41 18.79
C HIS A 441 30.02 -8.78 20.27
N PHE A 442 28.96 -9.47 20.67
CA PHE A 442 28.76 -9.88 22.07
C PHE A 442 29.50 -11.17 22.45
N GLY A 443 29.91 -11.98 21.48
CA GLY A 443 30.51 -13.30 21.72
C GLY A 443 29.50 -14.38 22.12
N PHE A 444 28.20 -14.06 22.10
CA PHE A 444 27.08 -14.96 22.34
C PHE A 444 25.86 -14.43 21.58
N ASP A 445 24.85 -15.28 21.31
CA ASP A 445 23.61 -14.84 20.68
C ASP A 445 22.76 -14.05 21.70
N PRO A 446 22.62 -12.72 21.55
CA PRO A 446 21.86 -11.93 22.51
C PRO A 446 20.35 -12.09 22.33
N GLU A 447 19.90 -12.83 21.29
CA GLU A 447 18.50 -12.99 20.88
C GLU A 447 17.72 -11.65 20.83
N LEU A 448 18.41 -10.54 20.52
CA LEU A 448 17.80 -9.20 20.52
C LEU A 448 16.62 -9.14 19.57
N PHE A 449 16.76 -9.79 18.42
CA PHE A 449 15.68 -9.98 17.50
C PHE A 449 15.32 -11.45 17.38
N PRO A 450 14.03 -11.75 17.25
CA PRO A 450 13.58 -13.11 17.05
C PRO A 450 14.16 -13.65 15.75
N PRO A 451 14.61 -14.91 15.71
CA PRO A 451 15.07 -15.49 14.46
C PRO A 451 13.92 -15.47 13.46
N LEU A 452 14.22 -15.12 12.21
CA LEU A 452 13.27 -15.19 11.10
C LEU A 452 13.06 -16.67 10.71
N THR A 453 12.52 -17.46 11.65
CA THR A 453 12.13 -18.83 11.37
C THR A 453 10.85 -18.80 10.57
N ILE A 454 10.96 -19.29 9.35
CA ILE A 454 9.78 -19.69 8.60
C ILE A 454 9.18 -20.86 9.40
N PRO A 455 7.90 -20.80 9.80
CA PRO A 455 7.28 -21.91 10.52
C PRO A 455 7.52 -23.17 9.70
N ASP A 456 8.07 -24.21 10.34
CA ASP A 456 8.44 -25.45 9.68
C ASP A 456 7.22 -25.91 8.89
N PHE A 457 7.31 -25.80 7.56
CA PHE A 457 6.30 -26.40 6.72
C PHE A 457 6.37 -27.88 7.05
N PRO A 458 5.23 -28.54 7.36
CA PRO A 458 5.24 -29.98 7.55
C PRO A 458 5.95 -30.50 6.33
N ASP A 459 7.12 -31.10 6.53
CA ASP A 459 7.99 -31.53 5.46
C ASP A 459 7.10 -32.39 4.58
N HIS A 460 6.63 -31.82 3.47
CA HIS A 460 6.08 -32.61 2.41
C HIS A 460 7.31 -33.35 1.98
N GLU A 461 7.47 -34.55 2.56
CA GLU A 461 8.46 -35.56 2.27
C GLU A 461 8.83 -35.30 0.83
N VAL A 462 9.98 -34.63 0.64
CA VAL A 462 10.52 -34.48 -0.69
C VAL A 462 10.94 -35.91 -0.94
N LYS A 463 9.99 -36.74 -1.39
CA LYS A 463 10.20 -38.14 -1.70
C LYS A 463 11.46 -38.09 -2.55
N PRO A 464 12.59 -38.62 -2.05
CA PRO A 464 13.86 -38.47 -2.72
C PRO A 464 13.56 -38.86 -4.16
N ALA A 465 13.70 -37.89 -5.06
CA ALA A 465 13.38 -38.12 -6.46
C ALA A 465 14.20 -39.35 -6.81
N VAL A 466 13.50 -40.48 -7.03
CA VAL A 466 14.12 -41.78 -7.26
C VAL A 466 15.25 -41.51 -8.22
N GLN A 467 16.47 -41.73 -7.75
CA GLN A 467 17.69 -41.58 -8.50
C GLN A 467 17.53 -42.47 -9.74
N ARG A 468 16.97 -41.91 -10.82
CA ARG A 468 17.08 -42.52 -12.13
C ARG A 468 18.56 -42.41 -12.44
N SER A 469 19.20 -43.56 -12.40
CA SER A 469 20.56 -43.83 -12.85
C SER A 469 20.92 -42.96 -14.07
N PRO A 470 22.10 -42.33 -14.09
CA PRO A 470 22.50 -41.51 -15.22
C PRO A 470 22.75 -42.41 -16.43
N SER A 471 21.78 -42.53 -17.33
CA SER A 471 22.04 -42.98 -18.69
C SER A 471 22.72 -41.83 -19.42
N SER A 472 24.05 -41.91 -19.53
CA SER A 472 24.90 -41.41 -20.62
C SER A 472 24.25 -40.35 -21.54
N TYR A 473 24.38 -39.08 -21.17
CA TYR A 473 24.34 -37.98 -22.13
C TYR A 473 25.77 -37.62 -22.53
N SER A 474 26.09 -37.91 -23.78
CA SER A 474 27.30 -37.47 -24.46
C SER A 474 27.32 -35.94 -24.56
N ILE A 475 28.40 -35.34 -24.08
CA ILE A 475 28.73 -33.93 -24.28
C ILE A 475 29.05 -33.74 -25.77
N VAL A 476 28.16 -33.07 -26.51
CA VAL A 476 28.49 -32.52 -27.82
C VAL A 476 29.11 -31.15 -27.59
N SER A 477 30.43 -31.11 -27.82
CA SER A 477 31.21 -29.89 -28.01
C SER A 477 30.75 -29.20 -29.30
N SER A 478 30.17 -28.00 -29.22
CA SER A 478 30.08 -27.09 -30.36
C SER A 478 31.11 -25.99 -30.18
N ASN A 479 32.22 -26.14 -30.89
CA ASN A 479 33.05 -25.02 -31.32
C ASN A 479 32.19 -24.12 -32.20
N ASP A 480 32.11 -22.83 -31.88
CA ASP A 480 31.92 -21.78 -32.87
C ASP A 480 32.74 -20.57 -32.45
N ASN A 481 33.84 -20.38 -33.18
CA ASN A 481 34.56 -19.11 -33.29
C ASN A 481 33.82 -18.21 -34.30
N ASP A 482 34.20 -16.94 -34.29
CA ASP A 482 33.96 -15.92 -35.33
C ASP A 482 32.71 -15.05 -35.19
N VAL A 483 32.85 -13.93 -34.46
CA VAL A 483 32.52 -12.61 -35.02
C VAL A 483 33.53 -11.57 -34.50
N GLN A 484 34.39 -11.10 -35.41
CA GLN A 484 35.25 -9.94 -35.23
C GLN A 484 34.50 -8.62 -35.53
N LEU A 485 34.70 -7.66 -34.61
CA LEU A 485 35.13 -6.27 -34.84
C LEU A 485 34.24 -5.27 -35.62
N ALA A 486 33.82 -4.21 -34.90
CA ALA A 486 33.83 -2.83 -35.41
C ALA A 486 34.02 -1.81 -34.26
N THR A 487 35.25 -1.33 -34.15
CA THR A 487 35.74 -0.01 -33.65
C THR A 487 34.87 1.15 -34.17
N LEU A 488 34.63 2.32 -33.54
CA LEU A 488 35.44 3.30 -32.81
C LEU A 488 34.51 4.39 -32.19
N THR A 489 34.83 4.92 -31.02
CA THR A 489 34.79 6.38 -30.69
C THR A 489 35.40 6.62 -29.30
N PRO A 490 36.51 7.37 -29.15
CA PRO A 490 37.02 7.80 -27.87
C PRO A 490 36.67 9.29 -27.61
N GLY A 491 36.17 9.61 -26.43
CA GLY A 491 36.05 11.00 -26.01
C GLY A 491 35.20 11.19 -24.76
N LEU A 492 35.84 11.66 -23.68
CA LEU A 492 35.29 12.16 -22.41
C LEU A 492 34.78 11.14 -21.40
N ARG A 493 35.71 10.52 -20.66
CA ARG A 493 35.42 9.94 -19.34
C ARG A 493 36.62 10.00 -18.39
N SER A 494 36.84 11.17 -17.81
CA SER A 494 37.61 11.39 -16.57
C SER A 494 36.64 12.20 -15.71
N ASP A 495 35.95 11.67 -14.70
CA ASP A 495 36.46 11.48 -13.34
C ASP A 495 35.60 10.46 -12.55
N ARG A 496 34.95 9.51 -13.23
CA ARG A 496 34.01 8.56 -12.58
C ARG A 496 34.60 7.18 -12.25
N GLU A 497 35.84 6.92 -12.64
CA GLU A 497 36.48 5.61 -12.44
C GLU A 497 37.15 5.48 -11.06
N ALA A 498 37.62 6.58 -10.46
CA ALA A 498 38.27 6.53 -9.14
C ALA A 498 37.32 6.20 -7.94
N LEU A 499 36.00 6.11 -8.15
CA LEU A 499 35.04 5.76 -7.10
C LEU A 499 34.36 4.39 -7.30
N MET A 500 34.66 3.66 -8.38
CA MET A 500 34.09 2.31 -8.63
C MET A 500 35.10 1.17 -8.44
N ASP A 501 36.38 1.44 -8.19
CA ASP A 501 37.41 0.41 -7.98
C ASP A 501 37.44 -0.20 -6.56
N LEU A 502 36.47 0.10 -5.68
CA LEU A 502 36.36 -0.49 -4.34
C LEU A 502 35.32 -1.61 -4.19
N GLU A 503 34.61 -1.99 -5.26
CA GLU A 503 33.74 -3.17 -5.27
C GLU A 503 33.98 -4.00 -6.53
N GLN A 504 35.13 -4.68 -6.62
CA GLN A 504 35.20 -5.87 -7.48
C GLN A 504 34.25 -6.92 -6.87
N PRO A 505 33.19 -7.35 -7.57
CA PRO A 505 32.35 -8.45 -7.09
C PRO A 505 33.22 -9.70 -7.07
N GLN A 506 33.54 -10.19 -5.87
CA GLN A 506 34.28 -11.44 -5.74
C GLN A 506 33.54 -12.56 -6.50
N PRO A 507 34.26 -13.47 -7.17
CA PRO A 507 33.65 -14.59 -7.87
C PRO A 507 32.80 -15.38 -6.87
N VAL A 508 31.49 -15.40 -7.10
CA VAL A 508 30.52 -16.10 -6.25
C VAL A 508 30.92 -17.58 -6.26
N ARG A 509 31.60 -18.04 -5.20
CA ARG A 509 31.81 -19.46 -4.93
C ARG A 509 30.44 -20.14 -4.96
N LEU A 510 30.21 -21.01 -5.93
CA LEU A 510 29.05 -21.90 -5.97
C LEU A 510 29.16 -22.86 -4.79
N LEU A 511 28.59 -22.45 -3.64
CA LEU A 511 28.47 -23.29 -2.45
C LEU A 511 27.76 -24.59 -2.83
N THR A 512 28.36 -25.72 -2.45
CA THR A 512 27.76 -27.03 -2.70
C THR A 512 26.43 -27.15 -1.96
N ARG A 513 25.45 -27.86 -2.54
CA ARG A 513 24.08 -27.97 -2.01
C ARG A 513 24.01 -28.51 -0.58
N SER A 514 25.03 -29.22 -0.12
CA SER A 514 25.19 -29.74 1.25
C SER A 514 25.65 -28.69 2.26
N GLU A 515 26.30 -27.63 1.83
CA GLU A 515 26.84 -26.56 2.70
C GLU A 515 25.87 -25.39 2.85
N LEU A 516 24.77 -25.37 2.09
CA LEU A 516 23.76 -24.34 2.21
C LEU A 516 23.15 -24.40 3.62
N THR A 517 23.43 -23.36 4.40
CA THR A 517 23.02 -23.27 5.80
C THR A 517 21.49 -23.30 5.88
N LYS A 518 20.95 -23.65 7.06
CA LYS A 518 19.49 -23.59 7.29
C LYS A 518 18.94 -22.19 6.96
N ALA A 519 19.72 -21.14 7.22
CA ALA A 519 19.38 -19.75 6.92
C ALA A 519 19.23 -19.50 5.41
N ASP A 520 20.16 -20.00 4.59
CA ASP A 520 20.10 -19.85 3.13
C ASP A 520 18.87 -20.55 2.52
N ARG A 521 18.51 -21.73 3.04
CA ARG A 521 17.28 -22.44 2.65
C ARG A 521 16.03 -21.64 2.99
N GLN A 522 16.01 -21.00 4.16
CA GLN A 522 14.91 -20.11 4.54
C GLN A 522 14.84 -18.89 3.61
N LEU A 523 15.98 -18.30 3.26
CA LEU A 523 16.05 -17.14 2.36
C LEU A 523 15.47 -17.46 0.97
N LEU A 524 15.77 -18.65 0.43
CA LEU A 524 15.22 -19.14 -0.84
C LEU A 524 13.71 -19.39 -0.80
N PHE A 525 13.17 -19.70 0.37
CA PHE A 525 11.75 -19.98 0.54
C PHE A 525 10.93 -18.72 0.80
N TRP A 526 11.54 -17.65 1.34
CA TRP A 526 10.86 -16.42 1.73
C TRP A 526 9.98 -15.79 0.63
N PRO A 527 10.42 -15.67 -0.64
CA PRO A 527 9.57 -15.10 -1.70
C PRO A 527 8.24 -15.85 -1.90
N LYS A 528 8.21 -17.17 -1.64
CA LYS A 528 6.99 -17.98 -1.74
C LYS A 528 6.01 -17.69 -0.61
N VAL A 529 6.51 -17.26 0.54
CA VAL A 529 5.79 -17.04 1.79
C VAL A 529 5.33 -15.60 1.97
N ALA A 530 6.18 -14.66 1.56
CA ALA A 530 6.01 -13.24 1.75
C ALA A 530 4.66 -12.69 1.23
N ALA A 531 4.13 -13.27 0.15
CA ALA A 531 2.83 -12.91 -0.42
C ALA A 531 1.69 -13.01 0.60
N TYR A 532 1.62 -14.12 1.32
CA TYR A 532 0.50 -14.41 2.21
C TYR A 532 0.80 -14.10 3.68
N HIS A 533 2.06 -13.82 4.03
CA HIS A 533 2.39 -13.31 5.36
C HIS A 533 2.05 -11.83 5.52
N GLY A 534 1.75 -11.08 4.46
CA GLY A 534 1.36 -9.67 4.62
C GLY A 534 2.53 -8.73 4.40
N MET A 535 3.42 -9.05 3.46
CA MET A 535 4.28 -8.04 2.85
C MET A 535 3.48 -7.13 1.90
N ASN A 536 2.29 -7.58 1.47
CA ASN A 536 1.34 -6.80 0.68
C ASN A 536 0.80 -5.60 1.47
N ASN A 537 1.06 -4.37 1.01
CA ASN A 537 0.59 -3.15 1.66
C ASN A 537 -0.94 -3.08 1.80
N SER A 538 -1.67 -3.64 0.83
CA SER A 538 -3.13 -3.68 0.81
C SER A 538 -3.74 -4.81 1.66
N TYR A 539 -2.98 -5.84 2.02
CA TYR A 539 -3.50 -7.02 2.72
C TYR A 539 -2.74 -7.30 4.01
N ARG A 540 -3.47 -7.46 5.11
CA ARG A 540 -2.93 -7.88 6.41
C ARG A 540 -3.86 -8.91 7.04
N PRO A 541 -3.46 -10.19 7.18
CA PRO A 541 -4.35 -11.24 7.69
C PRO A 541 -4.71 -11.00 9.16
N LYS A 542 -3.80 -10.43 9.95
CA LYS A 542 -4.00 -10.07 11.36
C LYS A 542 -3.87 -8.56 11.54
N LYS A 543 -5.00 -7.86 11.45
CA LYS A 543 -5.11 -6.39 11.59
C LYS A 543 -5.10 -5.90 13.04
N SER A 544 -5.32 -6.80 14.00
CA SER A 544 -5.15 -6.54 15.42
C SER A 544 -3.72 -6.90 15.81
N SER A 545 -2.78 -5.97 15.70
CA SER A 545 -1.51 -6.12 16.40
C SER A 545 -1.76 -5.93 17.90
N LYS A 546 -1.01 -6.62 18.77
CA LYS A 546 -1.04 -6.34 20.22
C LYS A 546 -0.64 -4.90 20.54
N LEU A 547 0.07 -4.26 19.61
CA LEU A 547 0.53 -2.87 19.68
C LEU A 547 -0.62 -1.88 19.51
N LEU A 548 -1.54 -2.14 18.59
CA LEU A 548 -2.66 -1.25 18.33
C LEU A 548 -3.86 -1.65 19.20
N SER A 549 -4.34 -0.73 20.03
CA SER A 549 -5.54 -1.01 20.82
C SER A 549 -6.71 -1.38 19.89
N ARG A 550 -7.57 -2.29 20.35
CA ARG A 550 -8.76 -2.72 19.61
C ARG A 550 -9.62 -1.54 19.16
N TRP A 551 -9.71 -0.49 19.99
CA TRP A 551 -10.42 0.74 19.70
C TRP A 551 -9.81 1.52 18.54
N TRP A 552 -8.47 1.66 18.48
CA TRP A 552 -7.79 2.31 17.37
C TRP A 552 -8.01 1.54 16.05
N SER A 553 -7.93 0.21 16.09
CA SER A 553 -8.19 -0.62 14.89
C SER A 553 -9.61 -0.43 14.35
N ILE A 554 -10.62 -0.37 15.23
CA ILE A 554 -12.02 -0.07 14.87
C ILE A 554 -12.16 1.34 14.32
N TRP A 555 -11.49 2.33 14.93
CA TRP A 555 -11.55 3.72 14.48
C TRP A 555 -10.95 3.88 13.08
N LEU A 556 -9.80 3.29 12.79
CA LEU A 556 -9.18 3.31 11.45
C LEU A 556 -10.07 2.63 10.41
N PHE A 557 -10.77 1.56 10.79
CA PHE A 557 -11.75 0.91 9.93
C PHE A 557 -12.92 1.85 9.61
N LEU A 558 -13.49 2.53 10.62
CA LEU A 558 -14.58 3.49 10.41
C LEU A 558 -14.15 4.67 9.55
N VAL A 559 -12.93 5.19 9.75
CA VAL A 559 -12.36 6.24 8.89
C VAL A 559 -12.27 5.76 7.44
N SER A 560 -11.81 4.53 7.21
CA SER A 560 -11.71 3.96 5.86
C SER A 560 -13.08 3.77 5.20
N LEU A 561 -14.05 3.24 5.97
CA LEU A 561 -15.43 3.04 5.53
C LEU A 561 -16.09 4.37 5.15
N VAL A 562 -16.02 5.36 6.04
CA VAL A 562 -16.59 6.69 5.79
C VAL A 562 -15.92 7.33 4.58
N TRP A 563 -14.60 7.30 4.48
CA TRP A 563 -13.87 7.89 3.34
C TRP A 563 -14.34 7.32 2.02
N VAL A 564 -14.34 6.00 1.86
CA VAL A 564 -14.73 5.35 0.58
C VAL A 564 -16.19 5.62 0.25
N LEU A 565 -17.11 5.49 1.23
CA LEU A 565 -18.53 5.66 0.96
C LEU A 565 -18.91 7.12 0.71
N THR A 566 -18.42 8.06 1.53
CA THR A 566 -18.86 9.47 1.44
C THR A 566 -18.12 10.25 0.38
N LEU A 567 -16.85 9.93 0.09
CA LEU A 567 -16.08 10.67 -0.91
C LEU A 567 -16.13 10.01 -2.29
N CYS A 568 -16.34 8.70 -2.41
CA CYS A 568 -16.34 8.06 -3.73
C CYS A 568 -17.76 7.64 -4.16
N TYR A 569 -18.46 6.87 -3.34
CA TYR A 569 -19.78 6.34 -3.71
C TYR A 569 -20.88 7.41 -3.70
N VAL A 570 -21.05 8.17 -2.61
CA VAL A 570 -22.13 9.16 -2.49
C VAL A 570 -22.09 10.20 -3.62
N PRO A 571 -20.94 10.79 -3.99
CA PRO A 571 -20.85 11.71 -5.11
C PRO A 571 -21.21 11.08 -6.46
N ALA A 572 -20.75 9.85 -6.73
CA ALA A 572 -21.09 9.13 -7.96
C ALA A 572 -22.60 8.78 -8.05
N LEU A 573 -23.18 8.36 -6.92
CA LEU A 573 -24.62 8.14 -6.78
C LEU A 573 -25.39 9.45 -6.98
N LEU A 574 -24.98 10.54 -6.34
CA LEU A 574 -25.66 11.83 -6.40
C LEU A 574 -25.69 12.38 -7.82
N ILE A 575 -24.57 12.31 -8.55
CA ILE A 575 -24.50 12.70 -9.96
C ILE A 575 -25.46 11.84 -10.80
N SER A 576 -25.47 10.52 -10.59
CA SER A 576 -26.30 9.60 -11.38
C SER A 576 -27.78 9.65 -11.02
N TYR A 577 -28.10 10.04 -9.79
CA TYR A 577 -29.45 10.20 -9.29
C TYR A 577 -30.07 11.53 -9.72
N LEU A 578 -29.27 12.59 -9.80
CA LEU A 578 -29.74 13.93 -10.15
C LEU A 578 -29.68 14.24 -11.65
N THR A 579 -28.97 13.44 -12.47
CA THR A 579 -28.78 13.73 -13.89
C THR A 579 -28.89 12.48 -14.77
N PRO A 580 -29.51 12.54 -15.97
CA PRO A 580 -30.36 13.61 -16.53
C PRO A 580 -31.74 13.72 -15.85
N LEU A 581 -32.30 12.57 -15.47
CA LEU A 581 -33.61 12.46 -14.84
C LEU A 581 -33.41 12.23 -13.36
N LYS A 582 -34.16 12.97 -12.55
CA LYS A 582 -34.15 12.81 -11.10
C LYS A 582 -34.74 11.43 -10.75
N GLY A 583 -33.95 10.58 -10.09
CA GLY A 583 -34.44 9.29 -9.60
C GLY A 583 -33.41 8.17 -9.60
N PHE A 584 -33.84 7.01 -9.09
CA PHE A 584 -33.01 5.82 -9.02
C PHE A 584 -33.14 4.99 -10.30
N ALA A 585 -32.23 5.19 -11.26
CA ALA A 585 -32.18 4.47 -12.54
C ALA A 585 -31.14 3.34 -12.56
N CYS A 586 -31.00 2.63 -13.70
CA CYS A 586 -29.99 1.57 -13.89
C CYS A 586 -28.55 2.02 -13.53
N ARG A 587 -28.24 3.30 -13.75
CA ARG A 587 -26.92 3.88 -13.48
C ARG A 587 -26.64 4.00 -11.98
N SER A 588 -27.61 4.56 -11.25
CA SER A 588 -27.58 4.61 -9.79
C SER A 588 -27.50 3.21 -9.19
N LEU A 589 -28.27 2.27 -9.74
CA LEU A 589 -28.20 0.85 -9.38
C LEU A 589 -26.81 0.26 -9.57
N ALA A 590 -26.15 0.51 -10.71
CA ALA A 590 -24.80 0.02 -10.97
C ALA A 590 -23.80 0.45 -9.87
N TRP A 591 -23.85 1.72 -9.46
CA TRP A 591 -23.01 2.23 -8.37
C TRP A 591 -23.37 1.64 -7.02
N THR A 592 -24.67 1.48 -6.73
CA THR A 592 -25.13 0.84 -5.50
C THR A 592 -24.69 -0.61 -5.44
N VAL A 593 -24.74 -1.37 -6.54
CA VAL A 593 -24.25 -2.74 -6.63
C VAL A 593 -22.74 -2.80 -6.36
N ILE A 594 -21.96 -1.88 -6.93
CA ILE A 594 -20.51 -1.80 -6.65
C ILE A 594 -20.24 -1.51 -5.17
N ALA A 595 -20.93 -0.53 -4.58
CA ALA A 595 -20.78 -0.22 -3.15
C ALA A 595 -21.22 -1.40 -2.27
N SER A 596 -22.28 -2.11 -2.64
CA SER A 596 -22.70 -3.34 -1.96
C SER A 596 -21.65 -4.44 -2.08
N CYS A 597 -20.96 -4.58 -3.23
CA CYS A 597 -19.84 -5.52 -3.38
C CYS A 597 -18.69 -5.18 -2.43
N TRP A 598 -18.33 -3.89 -2.30
CA TRP A 598 -17.31 -3.44 -1.34
C TRP A 598 -17.69 -3.76 0.10
N LEU A 599 -18.93 -3.46 0.50
CA LEU A 599 -19.43 -3.77 1.83
C LEU A 599 -19.47 -5.27 2.09
N LEU A 600 -19.90 -6.06 1.11
CA LEU A 600 -19.93 -7.51 1.18
C LEU A 600 -18.52 -8.08 1.35
N SER A 601 -17.53 -7.57 0.61
CA SER A 601 -16.12 -7.99 0.74
C SER A 601 -15.61 -7.81 2.17
N VAL A 602 -15.79 -6.60 2.72
CA VAL A 602 -15.43 -6.28 4.11
C VAL A 602 -16.18 -7.17 5.09
N MET A 603 -17.48 -7.38 4.89
CA MET A 603 -18.29 -8.24 5.77
C MET A 603 -17.76 -9.68 5.76
N LEU A 604 -17.40 -10.22 4.59
CA LEU A 604 -16.80 -11.56 4.49
C LEU A 604 -15.49 -11.64 5.26
N ASP A 605 -14.61 -10.63 5.18
CA ASP A 605 -13.38 -10.60 5.98
C ASP A 605 -13.65 -10.55 7.48
N ARG A 606 -14.68 -9.81 7.92
CA ARG A 606 -15.09 -9.78 9.33
C ARG A 606 -15.67 -11.10 9.79
N ILE A 607 -16.48 -11.74 8.96
CA ILE A 607 -17.07 -13.05 9.22
C ILE A 607 -15.96 -14.10 9.34
N TRP A 608 -15.00 -14.13 8.41
CA TRP A 608 -13.84 -15.02 8.49
C TRP A 608 -12.99 -14.77 9.73
N ALA A 609 -12.69 -13.51 10.06
CA ALA A 609 -11.94 -13.16 11.26
C ALA A 609 -12.71 -13.42 12.57
N TRP A 610 -14.05 -13.49 12.52
CA TRP A 610 -14.90 -13.86 13.65
C TRP A 610 -14.95 -15.37 13.83
N PHE A 611 -15.11 -16.13 12.74
CA PHE A 611 -15.05 -17.59 12.77
C PHE A 611 -13.70 -18.10 13.26
N ASN A 612 -12.60 -17.46 12.84
CA ASN A 612 -11.25 -17.77 13.31
C ASN A 612 -11.03 -17.44 14.81
N ARG A 613 -11.91 -16.62 15.42
CA ARG A 613 -11.81 -16.27 16.85
C ARG A 613 -12.63 -17.15 17.77
N ARG A 614 -13.76 -17.69 17.30
CA ARG A 614 -14.53 -18.65 18.09
C ARG A 614 -13.82 -19.98 18.04
N ASP A 615 -13.81 -20.71 19.16
CA ASP A 615 -13.08 -21.97 19.36
C ASP A 615 -13.58 -23.16 18.50
N LEU A 616 -14.31 -22.87 17.41
CA LEU A 616 -14.66 -23.79 16.32
C LEU A 616 -13.44 -24.19 15.46
N LYS A 617 -12.25 -24.26 16.07
CA LYS A 617 -10.96 -24.57 15.43
C LYS A 617 -10.99 -25.90 14.69
N TRP A 618 -11.71 -26.89 15.22
CA TRP A 618 -11.74 -28.24 14.65
C TRP A 618 -12.27 -28.30 13.21
N ARG A 619 -13.23 -27.45 12.84
CA ARG A 619 -13.88 -27.49 11.52
C ARG A 619 -13.18 -26.62 10.47
N TRP A 620 -12.36 -25.65 10.90
CA TRP A 620 -11.78 -24.63 10.01
C TRP A 620 -10.24 -24.58 10.02
N ARG A 621 -9.58 -25.61 10.56
CA ARG A 621 -8.10 -25.70 10.64
C ARG A 621 -7.40 -25.42 9.30
N TRP A 622 -8.01 -25.79 8.17
CA TRP A 622 -7.45 -25.56 6.83
C TRP A 622 -7.42 -24.07 6.40
N ILE A 623 -8.27 -23.20 6.99
CA ILE A 623 -8.28 -21.74 6.74
C ILE A 623 -7.22 -21.02 7.57
N GLU A 624 -6.80 -21.60 8.70
CA GLU A 624 -5.79 -20.97 9.57
C GLU A 624 -4.43 -20.84 8.89
N GLU A 625 -4.13 -21.70 7.91
CA GLU A 625 -2.95 -21.57 7.07
C GLU A 625 -3.01 -20.24 6.30
N PRO A 626 -2.07 -19.30 6.55
CA PRO A 626 -2.07 -17.99 5.91
C PRO A 626 -2.10 -18.06 4.38
N ARG A 627 -1.50 -19.12 3.81
CA ARG A 627 -1.51 -19.41 2.37
C ARG A 627 -2.90 -19.65 1.82
N ASN A 628 -3.73 -20.43 2.52
CA ASN A 628 -5.08 -20.75 2.08
C ASN A 628 -6.00 -19.56 2.26
N LEU A 629 -5.84 -18.81 3.36
CA LEU A 629 -6.55 -17.55 3.57
C LEU A 629 -6.25 -16.55 2.44
N TRP A 630 -4.97 -16.37 2.08
CA TRP A 630 -4.58 -15.49 0.98
C TRP A 630 -5.17 -15.93 -0.36
N ARG A 631 -5.11 -17.23 -0.69
CA ARG A 631 -5.72 -17.77 -1.92
C ARG A 631 -7.23 -17.54 -1.97
N LEU A 632 -7.91 -17.74 -0.84
CA LEU A 632 -9.35 -17.51 -0.72
C LEU A 632 -9.69 -16.02 -0.92
N THR A 633 -8.94 -15.13 -0.27
CA THR A 633 -9.04 -13.67 -0.47
C THR A 633 -8.82 -13.31 -1.94
N CYS A 634 -7.72 -13.78 -2.56
CA CYS A 634 -7.43 -13.54 -3.97
C CYS A 634 -8.55 -14.00 -4.90
N TRP A 635 -9.09 -15.20 -4.68
CA TRP A 635 -10.16 -15.74 -5.52
C TRP A 635 -11.45 -14.92 -5.38
N ARG A 636 -11.85 -14.58 -4.15
CA ARG A 636 -13.00 -13.71 -3.89
C ARG A 636 -12.82 -12.35 -4.59
N ASP A 637 -11.66 -11.73 -4.40
CA ASP A 637 -11.39 -10.39 -4.92
C ASP A 637 -11.32 -10.37 -6.44
N MET A 638 -10.75 -11.41 -7.06
CA MET A 638 -10.77 -11.55 -8.52
C MET A 638 -12.21 -11.66 -9.04
N LEU A 639 -13.09 -12.41 -8.35
CA LEU A 639 -14.49 -12.53 -8.73
C LEU A 639 -15.23 -11.19 -8.61
N LEU A 640 -15.06 -10.49 -7.48
CA LEU A 640 -15.69 -9.18 -7.24
C LEU A 640 -15.14 -8.11 -8.18
N ALA A 641 -13.83 -8.05 -8.39
CA ALA A 641 -13.20 -7.12 -9.32
C ALA A 641 -13.64 -7.38 -10.77
N ALA A 642 -13.78 -8.65 -11.18
CA ALA A 642 -14.30 -9.02 -12.49
C ALA A 642 -15.76 -8.57 -12.66
N LEU A 643 -16.60 -8.77 -11.65
CA LEU A 643 -17.99 -8.30 -11.64
C LEU A 643 -18.06 -6.77 -11.76
N MET A 644 -17.29 -6.04 -10.96
CA MET A 644 -17.23 -4.58 -11.02
C MET A 644 -16.73 -4.08 -12.38
N THR A 645 -15.68 -4.72 -12.92
CA THR A 645 -15.16 -4.41 -14.24
C THR A 645 -16.22 -4.64 -15.31
N ALA A 646 -16.96 -5.75 -15.24
CA ALA A 646 -18.06 -6.03 -16.16
C ALA A 646 -19.18 -4.98 -16.08
N ILE A 647 -19.54 -4.50 -14.89
CA ILE A 647 -20.53 -3.42 -14.69
C ILE A 647 -20.04 -2.11 -15.34
N VAL A 648 -18.79 -1.72 -15.06
CA VAL A 648 -18.21 -0.51 -15.64
C VAL A 648 -18.10 -0.64 -17.16
N THR A 649 -17.61 -1.78 -17.68
CA THR A 649 -17.53 -2.04 -19.12
C THR A 649 -18.90 -2.01 -19.77
N ALA A 650 -19.92 -2.65 -19.18
CA ALA A 650 -21.30 -2.60 -19.66
C ALA A 650 -21.79 -1.15 -19.82
N GLN A 651 -21.50 -0.31 -18.83
CA GLN A 651 -21.83 1.11 -18.88
C GLN A 651 -21.05 1.86 -19.97
N GLN A 652 -19.74 1.61 -20.10
CA GLN A 652 -18.88 2.26 -21.09
C GLN A 652 -19.16 1.80 -22.52
N LEU A 653 -19.72 0.60 -22.74
CA LEU A 653 -20.16 0.12 -24.05
C LEU A 653 -21.54 0.66 -24.45
N GLY A 654 -22.32 1.16 -23.48
CA GLY A 654 -23.67 1.65 -23.72
C GLY A 654 -24.76 0.60 -23.53
N LEU A 655 -24.50 -0.48 -22.78
CA LEU A 655 -25.56 -1.45 -22.48
C LEU A 655 -26.70 -0.85 -21.63
N TYR A 656 -26.43 0.23 -20.90
CA TYR A 656 -27.45 1.01 -20.18
C TYR A 656 -28.14 2.08 -21.05
N ASN A 657 -27.88 2.08 -22.35
CA ASN A 657 -28.52 2.96 -23.31
C ASN A 657 -29.75 2.25 -23.91
N SER A 658 -30.75 1.97 -23.06
CA SER A 658 -32.03 1.37 -23.45
C SER A 658 -33.19 2.28 -23.01
N CYS A 659 -34.38 2.09 -23.59
CA CYS A 659 -35.59 2.80 -23.14
C CYS A 659 -35.84 2.60 -21.64
N TYR A 660 -35.62 1.39 -21.12
CA TYR A 660 -35.81 1.05 -19.71
C TYR A 660 -34.87 1.83 -18.78
N CYS A 661 -33.58 1.86 -19.11
CA CYS A 661 -32.60 2.55 -18.26
C CYS A 661 -32.66 4.07 -18.40
N ARG A 662 -33.07 4.58 -19.57
CA ARG A 662 -33.27 6.01 -19.80
C ARG A 662 -34.54 6.54 -19.17
N SER A 663 -35.62 5.76 -19.06
CA SER A 663 -36.88 6.23 -18.50
C SER A 663 -36.89 6.35 -16.97
N GLY A 664 -35.88 5.76 -16.30
CA GLY A 664 -35.84 5.71 -14.83
C GLY A 664 -36.90 4.79 -14.22
N GLU A 665 -37.47 3.86 -15.00
CA GLU A 665 -38.57 2.96 -14.61
C GLU A 665 -38.34 2.26 -13.26
N LEU A 666 -37.07 1.95 -12.94
CA LEU A 666 -36.68 1.28 -11.71
C LEU A 666 -37.17 2.01 -10.44
N SER A 667 -37.31 3.35 -10.50
CA SER A 667 -37.77 4.14 -9.36
C SER A 667 -39.27 4.00 -9.08
N ARG A 668 -40.07 3.43 -10.02
CA ARG A 668 -41.55 3.37 -9.99
C ARG A 668 -42.26 4.70 -9.72
N VAL A 669 -41.55 5.82 -9.80
CA VAL A 669 -42.15 7.16 -9.69
C VAL A 669 -42.83 7.41 -11.03
N SER A 670 -44.13 7.14 -11.05
CA SER A 670 -44.98 7.36 -12.22
C SER A 670 -45.18 8.87 -12.46
N PRO A 671 -45.14 9.36 -13.71
CA PRO A 671 -44.86 8.60 -14.94
C PRO A 671 -43.36 8.52 -15.27
N SER A 672 -42.92 7.40 -15.84
CA SER A 672 -41.57 7.22 -16.39
C SER A 672 -41.51 7.71 -17.84
N TYR A 673 -40.55 8.57 -18.13
CA TYR A 673 -40.44 9.20 -19.44
C TYR A 673 -39.00 9.24 -19.93
N VAL A 674 -38.83 9.15 -21.25
CA VAL A 674 -37.55 9.29 -21.93
C VAL A 674 -37.53 10.65 -22.61
N ASN A 675 -36.53 11.47 -22.26
CA ASN A 675 -36.24 12.69 -23.01
C ASN A 675 -35.54 12.31 -24.32
N LEU A 676 -36.19 12.60 -25.46
CA LEU A 676 -35.64 12.36 -26.80
C LEU A 676 -34.79 13.52 -27.30
N THR A 677 -35.03 14.72 -26.77
CA THR A 677 -34.37 15.93 -27.19
C THR A 677 -33.00 16.09 -26.53
N PRO A 678 -32.02 16.74 -27.21
CA PRO A 678 -30.78 17.16 -26.56
C PRO A 678 -31.09 18.05 -25.35
N PHE A 679 -30.15 18.18 -24.42
CA PHE A 679 -30.37 19.05 -23.27
C PHE A 679 -30.55 20.50 -23.72
N THR A 680 -31.50 21.21 -23.11
CA THR A 680 -31.52 22.66 -23.30
C THR A 680 -30.34 23.29 -22.57
N ASP A 681 -29.96 24.49 -22.98
CA ASP A 681 -28.88 25.25 -22.34
C ASP A 681 -29.09 25.37 -20.82
N GLU A 682 -30.33 25.53 -20.36
CA GLU A 682 -30.68 25.57 -18.94
C GLU A 682 -30.38 24.25 -18.22
N GLU A 683 -30.84 23.11 -18.74
CA GLU A 683 -30.55 21.79 -18.17
C GLU A 683 -29.07 21.46 -18.21
N PHE A 684 -28.39 21.84 -19.29
CA PHE A 684 -26.96 21.68 -19.41
C PHE A 684 -26.23 22.50 -18.34
N ILE A 685 -26.63 23.75 -18.12
CA ILE A 685 -26.09 24.62 -17.07
C ILE A 685 -26.41 24.06 -15.68
N GLU A 686 -27.62 23.57 -15.44
CA GLU A 686 -28.00 22.92 -14.18
C GLU A 686 -27.21 21.63 -13.93
N GLY A 687 -27.06 20.79 -14.95
CA GLY A 687 -26.20 19.62 -14.93
C GLY A 687 -24.76 20.01 -14.62
N TRP A 688 -24.25 21.06 -15.24
CA TRP A 688 -22.90 21.57 -15.03
C TRP A 688 -22.65 22.03 -13.58
N LYS A 689 -23.63 22.68 -12.96
CA LYS A 689 -23.61 23.06 -11.53
C LYS A 689 -23.50 21.85 -10.60
N LEU A 690 -23.82 20.64 -11.07
CA LEU A 690 -23.66 19.39 -10.31
C LEU A 690 -22.38 18.65 -10.72
N TRP A 691 -22.15 18.49 -12.03
CA TRP A 691 -21.09 17.67 -12.61
C TRP A 691 -19.68 18.14 -12.27
N VAL A 692 -19.45 19.46 -12.19
CA VAL A 692 -18.12 19.99 -11.84
C VAL A 692 -17.93 20.08 -10.33
N PRO A 693 -18.84 20.70 -9.55
CA PRO A 693 -18.59 20.91 -8.13
C PRO A 693 -18.58 19.61 -7.32
N ILE A 694 -19.45 18.64 -7.61
CA ILE A 694 -19.56 17.42 -6.79
C ILE A 694 -18.23 16.61 -6.80
N PRO A 695 -17.65 16.23 -7.96
CA PRO A 695 -16.37 15.53 -7.99
C PRO A 695 -15.23 16.40 -7.48
N SER A 696 -15.23 17.70 -7.78
CA SER A 696 -14.15 18.62 -7.37
C SER A 696 -14.10 18.79 -5.86
N VAL A 697 -15.24 18.97 -5.20
CA VAL A 697 -15.34 19.08 -3.75
C VAL A 697 -14.95 17.76 -3.10
N SER A 698 -15.44 16.62 -3.61
CA SER A 698 -15.04 15.30 -3.11
C SER A 698 -13.52 15.10 -3.20
N PHE A 699 -12.94 15.41 -4.35
CA PHE A 699 -11.51 15.28 -4.58
C PHE A 699 -10.70 16.22 -3.67
N LEU A 700 -11.12 17.47 -3.53
CA LEU A 700 -10.49 18.44 -2.63
C LEU A 700 -10.54 17.98 -1.18
N ILE A 701 -11.69 17.46 -0.70
CA ILE A 701 -11.81 16.89 0.64
C ILE A 701 -10.86 15.69 0.78
N SER A 702 -10.78 14.81 -0.22
CA SER A 702 -9.84 13.68 -0.22
C SER A 702 -8.38 14.15 -0.10
N LEU A 703 -7.97 15.18 -0.86
CA LEU A 703 -6.63 15.79 -0.76
C LEU A 703 -6.38 16.43 0.61
N ILE A 704 -7.36 17.13 1.18
CA ILE A 704 -7.26 17.71 2.53
C ILE A 704 -7.11 16.59 3.56
N CYS A 705 -7.87 15.51 3.45
CA CYS A 705 -7.75 14.35 4.33
C CYS A 705 -6.38 13.69 4.19
N ILE A 706 -5.85 13.51 2.97
CA ILE A 706 -4.49 13.01 2.74
C ILE A 706 -3.47 13.93 3.42
N PHE A 707 -3.58 15.24 3.22
CA PHE A 707 -2.68 16.22 3.82
C PHE A 707 -2.74 16.20 5.35
N ILE A 708 -3.94 16.10 5.94
CA ILE A 708 -4.12 15.97 7.40
C ILE A 708 -3.48 14.68 7.91
N LEU A 709 -3.66 13.56 7.21
CA LEU A 709 -3.01 12.30 7.54
C LEU A 709 -1.49 12.45 7.46
N GLU A 710 -0.95 12.93 6.35
CA GLU A 710 0.49 13.15 6.16
C GLU A 710 1.08 14.03 7.26
N ARG A 711 0.42 15.13 7.59
CA ARG A 711 0.85 16.02 8.67
C ARG A 711 0.82 15.30 10.02
N SER A 712 -0.26 14.56 10.30
CA SER A 712 -0.46 13.82 11.55
C SER A 712 0.50 12.65 11.71
N PHE A 713 0.99 12.09 10.60
CA PHE A 713 1.84 10.91 10.53
C PHE A 713 3.24 11.21 9.97
N SER A 714 3.61 12.48 9.84
CA SER A 714 4.89 12.92 9.25
C SER A 714 6.11 12.30 9.94
N GLU A 715 6.03 12.09 11.26
CA GLU A 715 7.04 11.38 12.06
C GLU A 715 7.26 9.94 11.58
N SER A 716 6.18 9.23 11.22
CA SER A 716 6.27 7.83 10.78
C SER A 716 6.80 7.66 9.36
N GLY A 717 6.54 8.65 8.48
CA GLY A 717 7.13 8.68 7.13
C GLY A 717 8.65 8.77 7.21
N ARG A 718 9.19 9.56 8.14
CA ARG A 718 10.64 9.74 8.31
C ARG A 718 11.40 8.47 8.70
N LEU A 719 10.75 7.43 9.22
CA LEU A 719 11.44 6.19 9.56
C LEU A 719 12.01 5.50 8.31
N LEU A 720 11.12 5.21 7.36
CA LEU A 720 11.42 4.38 6.20
C LEU A 720 11.50 5.18 4.89
N SER A 721 10.86 6.35 4.83
CA SER A 721 10.97 7.27 3.68
C SER A 721 11.82 8.50 4.01
N ARG A 722 13.12 8.29 4.29
CA ARG A 722 14.04 9.38 4.63
C ARG A 722 14.38 10.17 3.37
N SER A 723 14.27 11.50 3.47
CA SER A 723 14.68 12.38 2.38
C SER A 723 16.16 12.13 2.01
N LYS A 724 16.53 12.36 0.74
CA LYS A 724 17.92 12.21 0.28
C LYS A 724 18.92 12.92 1.21
N LYS A 725 18.58 14.14 1.66
CA LYS A 725 19.39 14.92 2.60
C LYS A 725 19.54 14.24 3.96
N ASP A 726 18.47 13.63 4.49
CA ASP A 726 18.54 12.92 5.77
C ASP A 726 19.35 11.62 5.65
N ARG A 727 19.29 10.95 4.49
CA ARG A 727 20.14 9.78 4.17
C ARG A 727 21.62 10.16 4.11
N GLU A 728 21.95 11.27 3.44
CA GLU A 728 23.32 11.80 3.37
C GLU A 728 23.85 12.18 4.75
N ARG A 729 23.05 12.85 5.58
CA ARG A 729 23.43 13.15 6.97
C ARG A 729 23.68 11.89 7.79
N MET A 730 22.87 10.85 7.60
CA MET A 730 23.07 9.56 8.27
C MET A 730 24.32 8.84 7.78
N LEU A 731 24.64 8.87 6.47
CA LEU A 731 25.90 8.35 5.94
C LEU A 731 27.11 9.05 6.56
N LEU A 732 27.08 10.38 6.62
CA LEU A 732 28.13 11.16 7.26
C LEU A 732 28.26 10.83 8.75
N HIS A 733 27.13 10.60 9.42
CA HIS A 733 27.11 10.18 10.83
C HIS A 733 27.74 8.79 11.01
N LEU A 734 27.36 7.81 10.19
CA LEU A 734 27.95 6.47 10.20
C LEU A 734 29.45 6.49 9.91
N ARG A 735 29.90 7.35 8.99
CA ARG A 735 31.33 7.53 8.71
C ARG A 735 32.09 8.06 9.92
N ARG A 736 31.50 8.97 10.71
CA ARG A 736 32.11 9.43 11.97
C ARG A 736 32.20 8.30 12.99
N LEU A 737 31.10 7.56 13.20
CA LEU A 737 31.08 6.41 14.10
C LEU A 737 32.11 5.34 13.73
N ALA A 738 32.39 5.15 12.44
CA ALA A 738 33.38 4.19 11.96
C ALA A 738 34.85 4.64 12.13
N VAL A 739 35.14 5.95 12.04
CA VAL A 739 36.52 6.49 12.07
C VAL A 739 37.02 6.76 13.48
N GLU A 740 36.14 7.12 14.42
CA GLU A 740 36.51 7.41 15.81
C GLU A 740 37.27 6.26 16.53
N PRO A 741 36.84 4.98 16.45
CA PRO A 741 37.48 3.89 17.19
C PRO A 741 38.91 3.59 16.73
N GLU A 742 39.22 3.75 15.43
CA GLU A 742 40.59 3.55 14.92
C GLU A 742 41.58 4.55 15.51
N ARG A 743 41.13 5.79 15.79
CA ARG A 743 41.97 6.82 16.40
C ARG A 743 42.29 6.49 17.86
N THR A 744 41.31 6.02 18.63
CA THR A 744 41.52 5.63 20.03
C THR A 744 42.52 4.49 20.13
N ILE A 745 42.36 3.45 19.30
CA ILE A 745 43.28 2.29 19.29
C ILE A 745 44.71 2.71 18.92
N ARG A 746 44.89 3.58 17.91
CA ARG A 746 46.21 4.09 17.54
C ARG A 746 46.82 4.96 18.64
N SER A 747 46.02 5.80 19.30
CA SER A 747 46.49 6.62 20.43
C SER A 747 46.98 5.75 21.59
N THR A 748 46.26 4.67 21.94
CA THR A 748 46.68 3.77 23.02
C THR A 748 47.88 2.90 22.67
N ARG A 749 48.11 2.60 21.37
CA ARG A 749 49.31 1.87 20.93
C ARG A 749 50.56 2.76 20.83
N GLY A 750 50.39 4.07 20.64
CA GLY A 750 51.49 5.02 20.48
C GLY A 750 52.22 5.37 21.78
N THR A 751 51.61 5.12 22.93
CA THR A 751 52.23 5.32 24.26
C THR A 751 52.69 3.98 24.83
N SER A 752 53.62 3.32 24.15
CA SER A 752 54.45 2.32 24.82
C SER A 752 55.44 3.06 25.74
N PRO A 753 55.54 2.73 27.04
CA PRO A 753 56.50 3.33 27.95
C PRO A 753 57.89 2.71 27.72
N GLU A 754 58.48 2.94 26.55
CA GLU A 754 59.91 2.73 26.32
C GLU A 754 60.53 4.10 26.00
N HIS A 755 61.56 4.47 26.77
CA HIS A 755 62.33 5.71 26.73
C HIS A 755 61.84 6.92 27.53
N VAL A 756 61.75 6.75 28.84
CA VAL A 756 62.39 7.71 29.77
C VAL A 756 63.84 7.28 29.96
N SER A 757 64.76 7.76 29.11
CA SER A 757 66.21 7.91 29.38
C SER A 757 66.97 8.30 28.11
N ARG A 758 66.92 9.58 27.73
CA ARG A 758 68.11 10.34 27.28
C ARG A 758 67.70 11.78 26.95
N ALA A 759 68.14 12.69 27.80
CA ALA A 759 68.38 14.07 27.41
C ALA A 759 69.56 14.09 26.42
N SER A 760 69.44 14.87 25.34
CA SER A 760 70.39 15.94 24.95
C SER A 760 70.18 16.32 23.48
N SER A 761 69.92 17.62 23.29
CA SER A 761 70.21 18.45 22.10
C SER A 761 69.83 17.93 20.71
N VAL A 762 68.92 18.66 20.05
CA VAL A 762 69.12 19.38 18.77
C VAL A 762 67.72 19.67 18.18
N GLN A 763 67.42 20.97 18.02
CA GLN A 763 66.31 21.46 17.18
C GLN A 763 66.62 21.17 15.71
N PRO A 764 65.61 20.90 14.86
CA PRO A 764 65.21 21.97 13.94
C PRO A 764 63.72 22.04 13.57
N ALA A 765 63.35 23.25 13.12
CA ALA A 765 62.37 23.59 12.09
C ALA A 765 60.87 23.25 12.30
N GLN A 766 60.16 24.27 12.79
CA GLN A 766 58.74 24.50 12.53
C GLN A 766 58.56 25.03 11.09
N GLU A 767 58.13 24.21 10.12
CA GLU A 767 57.66 24.78 8.83
C GLU A 767 56.61 23.96 8.06
N GLU A 768 56.09 22.85 8.56
CA GLU A 768 55.21 21.97 7.75
C GLU A 768 53.72 21.95 8.17
N GLU A 769 53.33 22.66 9.24
CA GLU A 769 51.96 22.63 9.78
C GLU A 769 51.07 23.82 9.34
N ARG A 770 51.61 24.76 8.55
CA ARG A 770 50.81 25.88 7.99
C ARG A 770 50.14 25.57 6.66
N ASP A 771 50.64 24.62 5.88
CA ASP A 771 50.14 24.36 4.52
C ASP A 771 48.93 23.43 4.48
N THR A 772 48.72 22.60 5.51
CA THR A 772 47.55 21.73 5.61
C THR A 772 46.29 22.47 6.07
N ALA A 773 46.44 23.59 6.80
CA ALA A 773 45.30 24.44 7.19
C ALA A 773 44.79 25.34 6.05
N ALA A 774 45.66 25.74 5.12
CA ALA A 774 45.28 26.56 3.96
C ALA A 774 44.53 25.75 2.87
N LEU A 775 44.84 24.47 2.71
CA LEU A 775 44.22 23.63 1.66
C LEU A 775 42.77 23.22 1.97
N LEU A 776 42.34 23.27 3.24
CA LEU A 776 40.97 22.96 3.65
C LEU A 776 40.03 24.18 3.58
N SER A 777 40.57 25.38 3.43
CA SER A 777 39.81 26.63 3.28
C SER A 777 39.34 26.88 1.83
N SER A 778 40.09 26.43 0.82
CA SER A 778 39.75 26.71 -0.60
C SER A 778 38.75 25.74 -1.26
N LYS A 779 38.33 24.67 -0.57
CA LYS A 779 37.33 23.71 -1.08
C LYS A 779 35.89 23.99 -0.61
N GLN A 780 35.63 25.15 -0.01
CA GLN A 780 34.28 25.67 0.23
C GLN A 780 34.08 27.02 -0.49
N SER A 781 33.92 26.95 -1.82
CA SER A 781 33.20 27.96 -2.61
C SER A 781 32.33 27.27 -3.65
#